data_AF-A0A8T9CDN7-F1
#
_entry.id   AF-A0A8T9CDN7-F1
#
_cell.length_a   1.000
_cell.length_b   1.000
_cell.length_c   1.000
_cell.angle_alpha   90.00
_cell.angle_beta   90.00
_cell.angle_gamma   90.00
#
_symmetry.space_group_name_H-M   'P 1'
#
loop_
_entity.id
_entity.type
_entity.pdbx_description
1 polymer ?
#
loop_
_entity_poly.entity_id
_entity_poly.type
_entity_poly.pdbx_seq_one_letter_code
_entity_poly.pdbx_strand_id
1 'polypeptide(L)'
;MSQEMIYTGMTSVRRTKTYPHSAYIMIESYPVIKHTFWERAASGHLDDAAILNSNNEAGSEVPPDADVVVAGGGIHGLIYSIHAASYKPGNLKISLIEKNNKPAYKVGESTLGYFSLWCKMLGLTGAYMLRLFGLKDGLGFYFLDRENQGNYTDFNCNGTTAEILSGFQLERPISELLFTLVAQRRGVNVYHGKEVDFTSTQVQGGVNTSRIHIKEDKSSSKPATTVVSSLLIDATGRFRQMTSKNAPLQRFEGWNCDAFWGYFTCPKNESKILFNFYEGANTNHLCFPEGWAWIIRLPSWEGSPIAGLMDMIIYLLDCAEAGVPGDQIPSSEELARIFGLKFRWVTSIGFAVRNDVRYPEDMSAYGSREAERKFNYFVQKYNLINEFMSNFQLIPDLYGPGTSWFIRKSLAYQSAVVSGPGWIAIGDACGFTNPFLSPGITATMSTSTLAAELTHQALNKAKVVGNAAAAELTIRKCLVPYDNFVRRLIPALDVMNRFNYDCFRDPRLGPQVSCMWQFASGLAVPDWQLIKQNFNLSFETYTPHSTHWAWGAMVEEYELVAREAIKLLTHIPLEARVPDAIVDELIEFSNGVKKCAVDSGRFRFRWDGLLRHYDNMLNYSEEKTNKDKLISQCKNPECASWLALESTWRKCYSCGMERSEEDATIIWNPPLSTEEAVFMDALVRASNAKPLHGAAENTSDAVLQYYN
;
A
#
# COMPACT_ATOMS: atom_id res chain seq x y z
N MET A 1 39.29 67.21 -6.17
CA MET A 1 38.64 67.82 -5.00
C MET A 1 37.19 67.36 -4.98
N SER A 2 36.69 67.17 -3.76
CA SER A 2 35.31 66.79 -3.34
C SER A 2 34.78 65.40 -3.72
N GLN A 3 34.49 64.68 -2.63
CA GLN A 3 33.85 63.37 -2.45
C GLN A 3 32.44 63.30 -3.05
N GLU A 4 32.00 62.08 -3.40
CA GLU A 4 30.61 61.67 -3.19
C GLU A 4 30.50 60.16 -2.93
N MET A 5 29.48 59.81 -2.14
CA MET A 5 29.29 58.58 -1.37
C MET A 5 28.98 57.34 -2.21
N ILE A 6 29.43 56.19 -1.71
CA ILE A 6 29.11 54.85 -2.21
C ILE A 6 27.80 54.38 -1.54
N TYR A 7 26.78 54.07 -2.36
CA TYR A 7 25.66 53.20 -1.98
C TYR A 7 25.54 52.08 -3.02
N THR A 8 25.82 50.86 -2.58
CA THR A 8 25.67 49.61 -3.34
C THR A 8 24.23 49.11 -3.26
N GLY A 9 23.53 49.06 -4.39
CA GLY A 9 22.23 48.40 -4.54
C GLY A 9 22.36 47.04 -5.22
N MET A 10 22.00 45.96 -4.51
CA MET A 10 21.76 44.63 -5.08
C MET A 10 20.50 44.67 -5.94
N THR A 11 20.62 44.40 -7.24
CA THR A 11 19.48 44.25 -8.15
C THR A 11 18.97 42.82 -8.15
N SER A 12 17.74 42.63 -7.69
CA SER A 12 16.96 41.39 -7.84
C SER A 12 16.57 41.20 -9.30
N VAL A 13 16.98 40.10 -9.93
CA VAL A 13 16.53 39.74 -11.28
C VAL A 13 15.23 38.93 -11.17
N ARG A 14 14.07 39.60 -11.24
CA ARG A 14 12.79 38.96 -11.57
C ARG A 14 12.73 38.77 -13.08
N ARG A 15 12.81 37.53 -13.57
CA ARG A 15 12.50 37.18 -14.97
C ARG A 15 11.05 36.73 -15.08
N THR A 16 10.18 37.63 -15.49
CA THR A 16 8.87 37.30 -16.05
C THR A 16 9.07 36.79 -17.48
N LYS A 17 8.85 35.50 -17.75
CA LYS A 17 8.75 34.95 -19.11
C LYS A 17 7.29 34.97 -19.55
N THR A 18 7.02 35.75 -20.59
CA THR A 18 5.78 35.75 -21.36
C THR A 18 5.78 34.56 -22.33
N TYR A 19 4.75 33.72 -22.30
CA TYR A 19 4.54 32.63 -23.25
C TYR A 19 3.78 33.14 -24.49
N PRO A 20 4.09 32.68 -25.71
CA PRO A 20 3.30 33.03 -26.88
C PRO A 20 1.99 32.21 -26.89
N HIS A 21 0.86 32.91 -26.95
CA HIS A 21 -0.45 32.32 -27.21
C HIS A 21 -0.52 31.78 -28.65
N SER A 22 -0.45 30.45 -28.81
CA SER A 22 -1.07 29.79 -29.96
C SER A 22 -2.44 29.28 -29.54
N ALA A 23 -3.48 29.76 -30.21
CA ALA A 23 -4.86 29.35 -30.00
C ALA A 23 -5.06 27.86 -30.32
N TYR A 24 -5.13 27.03 -29.28
CA TYR A 24 -5.86 25.76 -29.33
C TYR A 24 -7.24 26.02 -28.74
N ILE A 25 -8.28 25.94 -29.58
CA ILE A 25 -9.65 25.79 -29.11
C ILE A 25 -9.75 24.34 -28.60
N MET A 26 -9.35 24.11 -27.35
CA MET A 26 -9.75 22.93 -26.60
C MET A 26 -11.09 23.28 -25.98
N ILE A 27 -12.18 22.74 -26.53
CA ILE A 27 -13.42 22.64 -25.77
C ILE A 27 -13.15 21.59 -24.70
N GLU A 28 -12.56 21.99 -23.57
CA GLU A 28 -12.42 21.16 -22.37
C GLU A 28 -13.82 20.90 -21.82
N SER A 29 -14.53 19.89 -22.36
CA SER A 29 -15.78 19.47 -21.76
C SER A 29 -15.42 18.68 -20.50
N TYR A 30 -15.54 19.32 -19.34
CA TYR A 30 -15.47 18.64 -18.05
C TYR A 30 -16.40 17.43 -18.05
N PRO A 31 -15.98 16.27 -17.49
CA PRO A 31 -16.86 15.12 -17.33
C PRO A 31 -18.16 15.55 -16.63
N VAL A 32 -19.28 15.22 -17.25
CA VAL A 32 -20.60 15.53 -16.69
C VAL A 32 -20.89 14.55 -15.55
N ILE A 33 -21.30 15.08 -14.40
CA ILE A 33 -21.77 14.26 -13.28
C ILE A 33 -23.02 13.48 -13.71
N LYS A 34 -22.99 12.16 -13.49
CA LYS A 34 -24.08 11.23 -13.81
C LYS A 34 -24.47 10.42 -12.58
N HIS A 35 -25.74 10.05 -12.50
CA HIS A 35 -26.30 9.17 -11.45
C HIS A 35 -26.79 7.83 -12.04
N THR A 36 -26.02 7.29 -12.98
CA THR A 36 -26.41 6.13 -13.80
C THR A 36 -26.70 4.90 -12.96
N PHE A 37 -25.85 4.59 -11.99
CA PHE A 37 -26.02 3.40 -11.15
C PHE A 37 -27.11 3.62 -10.10
N TRP A 38 -27.21 4.82 -9.54
CA TRP A 38 -28.31 5.16 -8.63
C TRP A 38 -29.68 4.98 -9.28
N GLU A 39 -29.88 5.58 -10.46
CA GLU A 39 -31.13 5.51 -11.21
C GLU A 39 -31.44 4.07 -11.64
N ARG A 40 -30.42 3.31 -12.07
CA ARG A 40 -30.56 1.89 -12.43
C ARG A 40 -30.94 1.02 -11.23
N ALA A 41 -30.31 1.24 -10.06
CA ALA A 41 -30.62 0.49 -8.85
C ALA A 41 -32.06 0.76 -8.39
N ALA A 42 -32.48 2.03 -8.40
CA ALA A 42 -33.83 2.42 -8.01
C ALA A 42 -34.90 1.90 -8.98
N SER A 43 -34.70 2.04 -10.29
CA SER A 43 -35.66 1.58 -11.30
C SER A 43 -35.76 0.06 -11.37
N GLY A 44 -34.62 -0.63 -11.33
CA GLY A 44 -34.54 -2.09 -11.39
C GLY A 44 -34.77 -2.81 -10.06
N HIS A 45 -34.89 -2.07 -8.95
CA HIS A 45 -34.95 -2.62 -7.59
C HIS A 45 -33.78 -3.59 -7.31
N LEU A 46 -32.59 -3.21 -7.78
CA LEU A 46 -31.40 -4.06 -7.73
C LEU A 46 -30.77 -4.00 -6.34
N ASP A 47 -30.39 -5.16 -5.81
CA ASP A 47 -29.55 -5.25 -4.62
C ASP A 47 -28.09 -4.85 -4.91
N ASP A 48 -27.26 -4.82 -3.86
CA ASP A 48 -25.87 -4.38 -3.93
C ASP A 48 -25.04 -5.20 -4.95
N ALA A 49 -25.26 -6.52 -5.04
CA ALA A 49 -24.52 -7.38 -5.95
C ALA A 49 -25.02 -7.20 -7.39
N ALA A 50 -26.34 -7.14 -7.58
CA ALA A 50 -26.96 -6.99 -8.88
C ALA A 50 -26.57 -5.66 -9.54
N ILE A 51 -26.51 -4.55 -8.79
CA ILE A 51 -26.08 -3.27 -9.36
C ILE A 51 -24.61 -3.28 -9.76
N LEU A 52 -23.71 -3.84 -8.93
CA LEU A 52 -22.28 -4.00 -9.25
C LEU A 52 -22.09 -4.85 -10.51
N ASN A 53 -22.77 -5.99 -10.58
CA ASN A 53 -22.66 -6.95 -11.68
C ASN A 53 -23.28 -6.40 -12.97
N SER A 54 -24.22 -5.45 -12.89
CA SER A 54 -24.82 -4.78 -14.06
C SER A 54 -23.83 -3.94 -14.88
N ASN A 55 -22.64 -3.69 -14.34
CA ASN A 55 -21.58 -2.92 -15.01
C ASN A 55 -20.57 -3.82 -15.77
N ASN A 56 -20.76 -5.14 -15.76
CA ASN A 56 -19.92 -6.06 -16.53
C ASN A 56 -20.28 -6.01 -18.03
N GLU A 57 -19.26 -6.03 -18.88
CA GLU A 57 -19.43 -6.05 -20.35
C GLU A 57 -20.14 -7.32 -20.82
N ALA A 58 -19.85 -8.48 -20.22
CA ALA A 58 -20.50 -9.74 -20.54
C ALA A 58 -21.93 -9.89 -19.95
N GLY A 59 -22.43 -8.85 -19.27
CA GLY A 59 -23.71 -8.86 -18.57
C GLY A 59 -23.62 -9.31 -17.10
N SER A 60 -24.76 -9.25 -16.41
CA SER A 60 -24.86 -9.47 -14.96
C SER A 60 -24.74 -10.92 -14.52
N GLU A 61 -24.87 -11.88 -15.43
CA GLU A 61 -24.73 -13.31 -15.16
C GLU A 61 -23.34 -13.82 -15.54
N VAL A 62 -22.88 -14.85 -14.84
CA VAL A 62 -21.56 -15.44 -15.07
C VAL A 62 -21.55 -16.17 -16.42
N PRO A 63 -20.57 -15.92 -17.31
CA PRO A 63 -20.50 -16.57 -18.61
C PRO A 63 -20.18 -18.07 -18.47
N PRO A 64 -20.60 -18.92 -19.43
CA PRO A 64 -20.31 -20.35 -19.41
C PRO A 64 -18.83 -20.68 -19.69
N ASP A 65 -18.06 -19.73 -20.23
CA ASP A 65 -16.63 -19.86 -20.52
C ASP A 65 -15.83 -18.61 -20.13
N ALA A 66 -14.59 -18.83 -19.70
CA ALA A 66 -13.57 -17.81 -19.52
C ALA A 66 -12.19 -18.45 -19.71
N ASP A 67 -11.18 -17.72 -20.21
CA ASP A 67 -9.81 -18.27 -20.22
C ASP A 67 -9.32 -18.46 -18.79
N VAL A 68 -9.62 -17.48 -17.92
CA VAL A 68 -9.19 -17.41 -16.53
C VAL A 68 -10.39 -17.12 -15.62
N VAL A 69 -10.53 -17.92 -14.56
CA VAL A 69 -11.44 -17.63 -13.44
C VAL A 69 -10.61 -17.22 -12.22
N VAL A 70 -10.93 -16.09 -11.61
CA VAL A 70 -10.27 -15.60 -10.39
C VAL A 70 -11.21 -15.78 -9.21
N ALA A 71 -10.82 -16.54 -8.20
CA ALA A 71 -11.60 -16.77 -6.99
C ALA A 71 -11.20 -15.77 -5.89
N GLY A 72 -12.04 -14.76 -5.64
CA GLY A 72 -11.85 -13.73 -4.62
C GLY A 72 -11.61 -12.34 -5.20
N GLY A 73 -12.50 -11.41 -4.88
CA GLY A 73 -12.46 -9.98 -5.22
C GLY A 73 -11.77 -9.13 -4.16
N GLY A 74 -10.80 -9.70 -3.45
CA GLY A 74 -9.87 -8.91 -2.64
C GLY A 74 -8.89 -8.13 -3.53
N ILE A 75 -8.15 -7.21 -2.90
CA ILE A 75 -7.20 -6.33 -3.62
C ILE A 75 -6.24 -7.07 -4.56
N HIS A 76 -5.75 -8.27 -4.20
CA HIS A 76 -4.84 -9.05 -5.05
C HIS A 76 -5.51 -9.67 -6.27
N GLY A 77 -6.74 -10.19 -6.13
CA GLY A 77 -7.52 -10.70 -7.26
C GLY A 77 -7.82 -9.61 -8.28
N LEU A 78 -8.15 -8.40 -7.79
CA LEU A 78 -8.37 -7.23 -8.63
C LEU A 78 -7.07 -6.71 -9.25
N ILE A 79 -5.96 -6.61 -8.50
CA ILE A 79 -4.64 -6.23 -9.04
C ILE A 79 -4.23 -7.19 -10.16
N TYR A 80 -4.31 -8.51 -9.94
CA TYR A 80 -4.02 -9.51 -10.97
C TYR A 80 -4.85 -9.28 -12.22
N SER A 81 -6.18 -9.12 -12.06
CA SER A 81 -7.10 -9.02 -13.20
C SER A 81 -6.87 -7.75 -14.00
N ILE A 82 -6.71 -6.61 -13.31
CA ILE A 82 -6.39 -5.32 -13.94
C ILE A 82 -5.03 -5.41 -14.64
N HIS A 83 -4.01 -5.96 -13.99
CA HIS A 83 -2.67 -6.03 -14.54
C HIS A 83 -2.64 -6.91 -15.79
N ALA A 84 -3.27 -8.09 -15.76
CA ALA A 84 -3.40 -8.97 -16.94
C ALA A 84 -4.12 -8.26 -18.09
N ALA A 85 -5.32 -7.72 -17.82
CA ALA A 85 -6.11 -7.01 -18.84
C ALA A 85 -5.40 -5.78 -19.41
N SER A 86 -4.52 -5.13 -18.64
CA SER A 86 -3.76 -3.95 -19.09
C SER A 86 -2.48 -4.29 -19.82
N TYR A 87 -1.81 -5.39 -19.44
CA TYR A 87 -0.54 -5.80 -20.03
C TYR A 87 -0.71 -6.27 -21.48
N LYS A 88 -1.75 -7.07 -21.76
CA LYS A 88 -2.13 -7.50 -23.12
C LYS A 88 -3.66 -7.40 -23.29
N PRO A 89 -4.19 -6.19 -23.56
CA PRO A 89 -5.62 -5.95 -23.70
C PRO A 89 -6.29 -6.88 -24.72
N GLY A 90 -7.46 -7.42 -24.38
CA GLY A 90 -8.24 -8.31 -25.24
C GLY A 90 -7.68 -9.72 -25.43
N ASN A 91 -6.52 -10.06 -24.84
CA ASN A 91 -5.90 -11.37 -25.04
C ASN A 91 -6.50 -12.49 -24.15
N LEU A 92 -7.08 -12.15 -23.01
CA LEU A 92 -7.69 -13.10 -22.07
C LEU A 92 -9.11 -12.68 -21.69
N LYS A 93 -10.05 -13.63 -21.70
CA LYS A 93 -11.34 -13.49 -21.03
C LYS A 93 -11.18 -13.82 -19.55
N ILE A 94 -11.36 -12.82 -18.68
CA ILE A 94 -11.21 -12.96 -17.23
C ILE A 94 -12.56 -12.78 -16.54
N SER A 95 -12.94 -13.75 -15.72
CA SER A 95 -14.09 -13.66 -14.80
C SER A 95 -13.62 -13.76 -13.35
N LEU A 96 -13.78 -12.69 -12.58
CA LEU A 96 -13.52 -12.66 -11.14
C LEU A 96 -14.81 -12.93 -10.37
N ILE A 97 -14.74 -13.82 -9.39
CA ILE A 97 -15.87 -14.28 -8.58
C ILE A 97 -15.63 -13.90 -7.12
N GLU A 98 -16.51 -13.06 -6.56
CA GLU A 98 -16.44 -12.56 -5.19
C GLU A 98 -17.69 -12.94 -4.40
N LYS A 99 -17.46 -13.58 -3.24
CA LYS A 99 -18.54 -14.11 -2.39
C LYS A 99 -19.39 -13.02 -1.75
N ASN A 100 -18.77 -11.92 -1.32
CA ASN A 100 -19.52 -10.84 -0.68
C ASN A 100 -20.38 -10.10 -1.71
N ASN A 101 -21.57 -9.66 -1.30
CA ASN A 101 -22.50 -8.94 -2.17
C ASN A 101 -21.99 -7.56 -2.60
N LYS A 102 -21.02 -7.01 -1.85
CA LYS A 102 -20.27 -5.80 -2.19
C LYS A 102 -18.87 -5.88 -1.58
N PRO A 103 -17.93 -5.02 -1.98
CA PRO A 103 -16.62 -4.92 -1.34
C PRO A 103 -16.74 -4.81 0.19
N ALA A 104 -16.31 -5.87 0.88
CA ALA A 104 -16.44 -5.97 2.33
C ALA A 104 -15.20 -5.46 3.07
N TYR A 105 -15.40 -5.15 4.36
CA TYR A 105 -14.36 -4.76 5.30
C TYR A 105 -13.13 -5.69 5.27
N LYS A 106 -11.94 -5.09 5.25
CA LYS A 106 -10.66 -5.78 5.46
C LYS A 106 -9.68 -4.86 6.18
N VAL A 107 -8.87 -5.42 7.09
CA VAL A 107 -7.68 -4.76 7.63
C VAL A 107 -6.54 -4.77 6.59
N GLY A 108 -5.58 -3.87 6.76
CA GLY A 108 -4.47 -3.64 5.83
C GLY A 108 -4.76 -2.42 4.97
N GLU A 109 -4.49 -1.25 5.53
CA GLU A 109 -4.93 0.06 5.01
C GLU A 109 -3.75 0.91 4.53
N SER A 110 -2.54 0.65 5.02
CA SER A 110 -1.35 1.38 4.60
C SER A 110 -0.73 0.78 3.35
N THR A 111 -0.36 1.65 2.40
CA THR A 111 0.32 1.28 1.15
C THR A 111 1.66 2.00 1.01
N LEU A 112 2.44 1.68 -0.02
CA LEU A 112 3.79 2.22 -0.21
C LEU A 112 4.02 2.64 -1.67
N GLY A 113 5.18 3.25 -1.94
CA GLY A 113 5.52 3.80 -3.25
C GLY A 113 5.26 2.86 -4.43
N TYR A 114 5.55 1.56 -4.31
CA TYR A 114 5.28 0.59 -5.39
C TYR A 114 3.80 0.39 -5.74
N PHE A 115 2.92 0.49 -4.74
CA PHE A 115 1.48 0.47 -4.98
C PHE A 115 1.05 1.76 -5.69
N SER A 116 1.55 2.92 -5.23
CA SER A 116 1.28 4.20 -5.86
C SER A 116 1.79 4.26 -7.31
N LEU A 117 2.97 3.69 -7.59
CA LEU A 117 3.53 3.61 -8.95
C LEU A 117 2.65 2.74 -9.86
N TRP A 118 2.13 1.62 -9.35
CA TRP A 118 1.20 0.79 -10.10
C TRP A 118 -0.11 1.52 -10.42
N CYS A 119 -0.69 2.23 -9.44
CA CYS A 119 -1.86 3.07 -9.64
C CYS A 119 -1.59 4.19 -10.68
N LYS A 120 -0.44 4.87 -10.58
CA LYS A 120 -0.01 5.90 -11.53
C LYS A 120 0.14 5.36 -12.95
N MET A 121 0.69 4.16 -13.13
CA MET A 121 0.79 3.48 -14.42
C MET A 121 -0.59 3.23 -15.05
N LEU A 122 -1.63 3.14 -14.24
CA LEU A 122 -3.03 3.00 -14.68
C LEU A 122 -3.76 4.34 -14.86
N GLY A 123 -3.08 5.48 -14.68
CA GLY A 123 -3.64 6.83 -14.73
C GLY A 123 -4.22 7.34 -13.40
N LEU A 124 -4.11 6.57 -12.32
CA LEU A 124 -4.67 6.89 -11.00
C LEU A 124 -3.64 7.61 -10.13
N THR A 125 -3.44 8.90 -10.40
CA THR A 125 -2.51 9.77 -9.66
C THR A 125 -3.10 10.28 -8.33
N GLY A 126 -2.28 10.98 -7.54
CA GLY A 126 -2.70 11.60 -6.27
C GLY A 126 -3.88 12.55 -6.41
N ALA A 127 -4.00 13.25 -7.55
CA ALA A 127 -5.12 14.16 -7.81
C ALA A 127 -6.48 13.44 -7.73
N TYR A 128 -6.58 12.17 -8.12
CA TYR A 128 -7.86 11.45 -8.08
C TYR A 128 -7.95 10.60 -6.81
N MET A 129 -6.87 9.91 -6.47
CA MET A 129 -6.83 8.97 -5.35
C MET A 129 -7.04 9.65 -3.99
N LEU A 130 -6.55 10.87 -3.79
CA LEU A 130 -6.72 11.61 -2.54
C LEU A 130 -8.13 12.14 -2.31
N ARG A 131 -9.04 12.02 -3.30
CA ARG A 131 -10.48 12.22 -3.05
C ARG A 131 -11.07 11.05 -2.28
N LEU A 132 -10.56 9.84 -2.50
CA LEU A 132 -11.08 8.60 -1.93
C LEU A 132 -10.36 8.19 -0.64
N PHE A 133 -9.05 8.42 -0.59
CA PHE A 133 -8.14 7.86 0.39
C PHE A 133 -7.37 8.92 1.17
N GLY A 134 -6.85 8.55 2.33
CA GLY A 134 -6.02 9.43 3.15
C GLY A 134 -4.63 9.57 2.54
N LEU A 135 -4.01 10.73 2.70
CA LEU A 135 -2.60 10.90 2.37
C LEU A 135 -1.73 10.08 3.32
N LYS A 136 -0.73 9.41 2.75
CA LYS A 136 0.42 8.87 3.48
C LYS A 136 1.69 9.60 3.07
N ASP A 137 2.41 10.19 4.02
CA ASP A 137 3.70 10.86 3.77
C ASP A 137 4.85 10.25 4.58
N GLY A 138 5.12 8.97 4.34
CA GLY A 138 6.21 8.26 5.00
C GLY A 138 5.76 7.44 6.20
N LEU A 139 6.71 7.16 7.09
CA LEU A 139 6.57 6.27 8.22
C LEU A 139 7.23 6.92 9.44
N GLY A 140 6.48 6.99 10.53
CA GLY A 140 6.97 7.45 11.83
C GLY A 140 7.01 6.27 12.81
N PHE A 141 8.11 6.12 13.53
CA PHE A 141 8.31 5.06 14.52
C PHE A 141 8.74 5.69 15.83
N TYR A 142 8.15 5.26 16.93
CA TYR A 142 8.45 5.72 18.29
C TYR A 142 8.73 4.50 19.15
N PHE A 143 9.95 4.38 19.67
CA PHE A 143 10.42 3.20 20.40
C PHE A 143 10.36 3.49 21.89
N LEU A 144 9.39 2.87 22.56
CA LEU A 144 9.07 3.15 23.96
C LEU A 144 9.96 2.32 24.87
N ASP A 145 10.59 2.96 25.85
CA ASP A 145 11.36 2.27 26.87
C ASP A 145 10.41 1.64 27.89
N ARG A 146 10.43 0.29 27.97
CA ARG A 146 9.54 -0.45 28.87
C ARG A 146 9.94 -0.27 30.33
N GLU A 147 11.23 -0.27 30.62
CA GLU A 147 11.77 -0.20 31.97
C GLU A 147 11.83 1.26 32.50
N ASN A 148 12.05 2.23 31.61
CA ASN A 148 12.07 3.66 31.93
C ASN A 148 10.86 4.38 31.31
N GLN A 149 9.66 4.05 31.80
CA GLN A 149 8.39 4.58 31.29
C GLN A 149 8.38 6.10 31.18
N GLY A 150 7.96 6.61 30.02
CA GLY A 150 8.00 8.03 29.68
C GLY A 150 9.13 8.38 28.70
N ASN A 151 10.19 7.56 28.65
CA ASN A 151 11.26 7.72 27.67
C ASN A 151 10.90 7.02 26.35
N TYR A 152 11.29 7.65 25.25
CA TYR A 152 11.22 7.07 23.91
C TYR A 152 12.29 7.69 23.02
N THR A 153 12.62 6.98 21.94
CA THR A 153 13.33 7.52 20.78
C THR A 153 12.43 7.41 19.57
N ASP A 154 12.86 7.93 18.42
CA ASP A 154 12.07 7.83 17.21
C ASP A 154 12.90 7.70 15.92
N PHE A 155 12.24 7.26 14.86
CA PHE A 155 12.73 7.25 13.49
C PHE A 155 11.60 7.79 12.61
N ASN A 156 11.86 8.85 11.86
CA ASN A 156 10.82 9.48 11.04
C ASN A 156 11.38 9.77 9.65
N CYS A 157 10.61 9.35 8.64
CA CYS A 157 10.84 9.70 7.25
C CYS A 157 9.62 10.40 6.65
N ASN A 158 9.83 11.28 5.68
CA ASN A 158 8.78 11.78 4.79
C ASN A 158 8.50 10.79 3.65
N GLY A 159 7.50 11.11 2.83
CA GLY A 159 7.16 10.38 1.62
C GLY A 159 7.92 10.90 0.40
N THR A 160 7.20 11.15 -0.68
CA THR A 160 7.72 11.69 -1.95
C THR A 160 6.96 12.97 -2.28
N THR A 161 7.57 13.87 -3.05
CA THR A 161 6.85 15.09 -3.48
C THR A 161 5.61 14.72 -4.28
N ALA A 162 4.51 15.44 -4.08
CA ALA A 162 3.27 15.16 -4.81
C ALA A 162 3.36 15.42 -6.32
N GLU A 163 4.35 16.19 -6.75
CA GLU A 163 4.73 16.37 -8.16
C GLU A 163 5.22 15.05 -8.81
N ILE A 164 5.62 14.08 -8.00
CA ILE A 164 6.15 12.80 -8.45
C ILE A 164 5.19 11.65 -8.11
N LEU A 165 4.87 11.51 -6.82
CA LEU A 165 4.12 10.39 -6.30
C LEU A 165 3.51 10.71 -4.92
N SER A 166 2.24 10.37 -4.70
CA SER A 166 1.60 10.44 -3.37
C SER A 166 1.45 9.04 -2.76
N GLY A 167 1.56 8.94 -1.44
CA GLY A 167 1.21 7.73 -0.68
C GLY A 167 -0.26 7.73 -0.25
N PHE A 168 -0.83 6.54 -0.02
CA PHE A 168 -2.25 6.38 0.31
C PHE A 168 -2.51 5.51 1.55
N GLN A 169 -3.48 5.93 2.35
CA GLN A 169 -4.13 5.18 3.43
C GLN A 169 -5.54 4.80 2.95
N LEU A 170 -5.76 3.52 2.68
CA LEU A 170 -6.94 2.99 2.01
C LEU A 170 -8.01 2.56 3.00
N GLU A 171 -9.25 2.97 2.78
CA GLU A 171 -10.39 2.19 3.25
C GLU A 171 -10.64 1.04 2.26
N ARG A 172 -10.57 -0.21 2.75
CA ARG A 172 -10.55 -1.39 1.87
C ARG A 172 -11.85 -1.63 1.07
N PRO A 173 -13.05 -1.44 1.62
CA PRO A 173 -14.26 -1.41 0.79
C PRO A 173 -14.15 -0.48 -0.44
N ILE A 174 -13.52 0.69 -0.29
CA ILE A 174 -13.41 1.69 -1.35
C ILE A 174 -12.29 1.36 -2.35
N SER A 175 -11.15 0.82 -1.90
CA SER A 175 -10.12 0.35 -2.84
C SER A 175 -10.59 -0.81 -3.69
N GLU A 176 -11.29 -1.78 -3.10
CA GLU A 176 -11.84 -2.90 -3.85
C GLU A 176 -12.99 -2.47 -4.78
N LEU A 177 -13.79 -1.46 -4.40
CA LEU A 177 -14.79 -0.90 -5.31
C LEU A 177 -14.15 -0.15 -6.48
N LEU A 178 -13.16 0.70 -6.21
CA LEU A 178 -12.37 1.39 -7.24
C LEU A 178 -11.81 0.39 -8.24
N PHE A 179 -11.14 -0.65 -7.75
CA PHE A 179 -10.52 -1.63 -8.63
C PHE A 179 -11.53 -2.56 -9.30
N THR A 180 -12.70 -2.80 -8.71
CA THR A 180 -13.81 -3.46 -9.42
C THR A 180 -14.21 -2.68 -10.67
N LEU A 181 -14.42 -1.37 -10.53
CA LEU A 181 -14.84 -0.50 -11.62
C LEU A 181 -13.73 -0.31 -12.66
N VAL A 182 -12.47 -0.22 -12.23
CA VAL A 182 -11.30 -0.20 -13.15
C VAL A 182 -11.18 -1.51 -13.92
N ALA A 183 -11.40 -2.66 -13.27
CA ALA A 183 -11.36 -3.97 -13.91
C ALA A 183 -12.48 -4.08 -14.97
N GLN A 184 -13.70 -3.69 -14.62
CA GLN A 184 -14.85 -3.67 -15.53
C GLN A 184 -14.60 -2.79 -16.76
N ARG A 185 -14.01 -1.60 -16.57
CA ARG A 185 -13.61 -0.71 -17.68
C ARG A 185 -12.53 -1.28 -18.60
N ARG A 186 -11.83 -2.32 -18.17
CA ARG A 186 -10.76 -2.99 -18.92
C ARG A 186 -11.20 -4.37 -19.44
N GLY A 187 -12.51 -4.64 -19.50
CA GLY A 187 -13.07 -5.87 -20.05
C GLY A 187 -12.99 -7.10 -19.11
N VAL A 188 -12.65 -6.89 -17.83
CA VAL A 188 -12.73 -7.95 -16.81
C VAL A 188 -14.14 -7.99 -16.25
N ASN A 189 -14.77 -9.16 -16.22
CA ASN A 189 -16.08 -9.31 -15.60
C ASN A 189 -15.91 -9.65 -14.12
N VAL A 190 -16.51 -8.86 -13.22
CA VAL A 190 -16.41 -9.03 -11.77
C VAL A 190 -17.80 -9.33 -11.21
N TYR A 191 -17.97 -10.49 -10.59
CA TYR A 191 -19.26 -10.97 -10.09
C TYR A 191 -19.25 -11.05 -8.56
N HIS A 192 -19.89 -10.09 -7.91
CA HIS A 192 -20.17 -10.07 -6.48
C HIS A 192 -21.39 -10.94 -6.13
N GLY A 193 -21.47 -11.40 -4.89
CA GLY A 193 -22.54 -12.29 -4.40
C GLY A 193 -22.49 -13.70 -5.00
N LYS A 194 -21.33 -14.12 -5.54
CA LYS A 194 -21.14 -15.42 -6.19
C LYS A 194 -19.95 -16.13 -5.55
N GLU A 195 -20.02 -17.45 -5.35
CA GLU A 195 -18.95 -18.20 -4.67
C GLU A 195 -18.42 -19.34 -5.55
N VAL A 196 -17.10 -19.44 -5.72
CA VAL A 196 -16.49 -20.64 -6.28
C VAL A 196 -16.68 -21.80 -5.31
N ASP A 197 -17.36 -22.86 -5.73
CA ASP A 197 -17.50 -24.08 -4.96
C ASP A 197 -16.29 -24.98 -5.13
N PHE A 198 -15.31 -24.80 -4.25
CA PHE A 198 -14.09 -25.60 -4.20
C PHE A 198 -14.33 -27.09 -3.89
N THR A 199 -15.55 -27.51 -3.54
CA THR A 199 -15.88 -28.92 -3.29
C THR A 199 -16.24 -29.66 -4.58
N SER A 200 -17.03 -29.01 -5.44
CA SER A 200 -17.47 -29.60 -6.72
C SER A 200 -16.57 -29.21 -7.89
N THR A 201 -15.86 -28.07 -7.81
CA THR A 201 -14.94 -27.58 -8.85
C THR A 201 -13.90 -28.62 -9.23
N GLN A 202 -13.75 -28.84 -10.54
CA GLN A 202 -12.77 -29.74 -11.12
C GLN A 202 -11.68 -28.92 -11.81
N VAL A 203 -10.51 -28.84 -11.17
CA VAL A 203 -9.34 -28.16 -11.74
C VAL A 203 -8.45 -29.20 -12.42
N GLN A 204 -8.17 -28.98 -13.70
CA GLN A 204 -7.34 -29.86 -14.52
C GLN A 204 -6.38 -29.05 -15.37
N GLY A 205 -5.21 -29.63 -15.66
CA GLY A 205 -4.21 -29.03 -16.53
C GLY A 205 -4.63 -28.99 -18.00
N GLY A 206 -4.04 -28.07 -18.76
CA GLY A 206 -4.33 -27.87 -20.18
C GLY A 206 -5.19 -26.64 -20.46
N VAL A 207 -5.71 -26.54 -21.68
CA VAL A 207 -6.54 -25.40 -22.13
C VAL A 207 -8.01 -25.81 -22.11
N ASN A 208 -8.86 -25.02 -21.46
CA ASN A 208 -10.31 -25.21 -21.34
C ASN A 208 -10.73 -26.58 -20.76
N THR A 209 -9.89 -27.15 -19.88
CA THR A 209 -10.10 -28.46 -19.25
C THR A 209 -10.72 -28.36 -17.87
N SER A 210 -10.61 -27.21 -17.19
CA SER A 210 -11.19 -27.01 -15.86
C SER A 210 -12.69 -26.70 -15.95
N ARG A 211 -13.43 -27.18 -14.95
CA ARG A 211 -14.87 -26.92 -14.75
C ARG A 211 -15.06 -26.28 -13.39
N ILE A 212 -15.16 -24.96 -13.37
CA ILE A 212 -15.28 -24.17 -12.15
C ILE A 212 -16.76 -23.97 -11.84
N HIS A 213 -17.20 -24.52 -10.72
CA HIS A 213 -18.60 -24.44 -10.30
C HIS A 213 -18.82 -23.21 -9.44
N ILE A 214 -19.77 -22.37 -9.84
CA ILE A 214 -20.11 -21.12 -9.17
C ILE A 214 -21.47 -21.29 -8.50
N LYS A 215 -21.48 -21.20 -7.17
CA LYS A 215 -22.68 -21.13 -6.36
C LYS A 215 -23.35 -19.78 -6.54
N GLU A 216 -24.65 -19.85 -6.75
CA GLU A 216 -25.58 -18.76 -6.57
C GLU A 216 -25.80 -18.47 -5.08
N ASP A 217 -26.42 -17.34 -4.76
CA ASP A 217 -26.87 -17.06 -3.39
C ASP A 217 -27.73 -18.23 -2.87
N LYS A 218 -27.62 -18.56 -1.58
CA LYS A 218 -28.41 -19.62 -0.93
C LYS A 218 -29.93 -19.37 -1.04
N SER A 219 -30.34 -18.12 -1.24
CA SER A 219 -31.73 -17.72 -1.48
C SER A 219 -32.20 -17.98 -2.92
N SER A 220 -31.27 -18.21 -3.85
CA SER A 220 -31.54 -18.39 -5.28
C SER A 220 -31.96 -19.82 -5.58
N SER A 221 -33.04 -19.99 -6.33
CA SER A 221 -33.45 -21.27 -6.92
C SER A 221 -32.70 -21.61 -8.21
N LYS A 222 -31.81 -20.72 -8.69
CA LYS A 222 -31.05 -20.94 -9.92
C LYS A 222 -30.01 -22.04 -9.71
N PRO A 223 -29.83 -22.96 -10.69
CA PRO A 223 -28.78 -23.95 -10.63
C PRO A 223 -27.40 -23.28 -10.67
N ALA A 224 -26.41 -23.92 -10.03
CA ALA A 224 -25.03 -23.45 -10.06
C ALA A 224 -24.51 -23.36 -11.52
N THR A 225 -23.83 -22.26 -11.84
CA THR A 225 -23.22 -22.07 -13.16
C THR A 225 -21.89 -22.81 -13.21
N THR A 226 -21.60 -23.48 -14.32
CA THR A 226 -20.29 -24.11 -14.56
C THR A 226 -19.55 -23.30 -15.61
N VAL A 227 -18.37 -22.79 -15.24
CA VAL A 227 -17.49 -22.06 -16.16
C VAL A 227 -16.41 -23.01 -16.66
N VAL A 228 -16.31 -23.16 -17.98
CA VAL A 228 -15.18 -23.85 -18.61
C VAL A 228 -13.99 -22.89 -18.66
N SER A 229 -12.85 -23.31 -18.11
CA SER A 229 -11.65 -22.46 -18.08
C SER A 229 -10.33 -23.20 -18.24
N SER A 230 -9.27 -22.45 -18.54
CA SER A 230 -7.91 -22.97 -18.62
C SER A 230 -7.15 -22.82 -17.31
N LEU A 231 -7.46 -21.79 -16.53
CA LEU A 231 -6.74 -21.48 -15.30
C LEU A 231 -7.68 -20.93 -14.21
N LEU A 232 -7.54 -21.47 -13.00
CA LEU A 232 -8.13 -20.93 -11.78
C LEU A 232 -7.06 -20.17 -10.98
N ILE A 233 -7.33 -18.91 -10.65
CA ILE A 233 -6.49 -18.09 -9.77
C ILE A 233 -7.09 -18.12 -8.37
N ASP A 234 -6.39 -18.72 -7.40
CA ASP A 234 -6.76 -18.65 -5.99
C ASP A 234 -6.31 -17.31 -5.39
N ALA A 235 -7.23 -16.36 -5.34
CA ALA A 235 -7.08 -15.07 -4.68
C ALA A 235 -7.93 -15.00 -3.39
N THR A 236 -8.25 -16.15 -2.78
CA THR A 236 -9.08 -16.23 -1.56
C THR A 236 -8.33 -15.81 -0.30
N GLY A 237 -7.11 -15.29 -0.44
CA GLY A 237 -6.27 -14.81 0.64
C GLY A 237 -5.99 -15.89 1.67
N ARG A 238 -5.99 -15.51 2.96
CA ARG A 238 -5.68 -16.42 4.08
C ARG A 238 -6.58 -17.65 4.19
N PHE A 239 -7.70 -17.69 3.49
CA PHE A 239 -8.60 -18.85 3.47
C PHE A 239 -8.02 -20.00 2.65
N ARG A 240 -7.10 -19.73 1.71
CA ARG A 240 -6.28 -20.74 1.02
C ARG A 240 -7.14 -21.84 0.39
N GLN A 241 -8.26 -21.48 -0.23
CA GLN A 241 -9.29 -22.45 -0.60
C GLN A 241 -8.80 -23.49 -1.63
N MET A 242 -7.82 -23.15 -2.47
CA MET A 242 -7.15 -24.10 -3.37
C MET A 242 -5.84 -24.63 -2.77
N THR A 243 -4.97 -23.76 -2.25
CA THR A 243 -3.65 -24.19 -1.75
C THR A 243 -3.74 -25.17 -0.58
N SER A 244 -4.75 -25.02 0.31
CA SER A 244 -4.96 -25.93 1.45
C SER A 244 -5.33 -27.36 1.06
N LYS A 245 -5.88 -27.56 -0.15
CA LYS A 245 -6.17 -28.91 -0.70
C LYS A 245 -4.93 -29.60 -1.23
N ASN A 246 -3.87 -28.84 -1.53
CA ASN A 246 -2.65 -29.34 -2.17
C ASN A 246 -1.48 -29.43 -1.19
N ALA A 247 -1.49 -28.67 -0.10
CA ALA A 247 -0.54 -28.81 0.99
C ALA A 247 -1.06 -28.24 2.32
N PRO A 248 -0.67 -28.85 3.46
CA PRO A 248 -0.86 -28.25 4.78
C PRO A 248 -0.30 -26.82 4.88
N LEU A 249 -0.89 -26.03 5.77
CA LEU A 249 -0.38 -24.70 6.12
C LEU A 249 0.99 -24.84 6.78
N GLN A 250 2.00 -24.10 6.31
CA GLN A 250 3.30 -24.04 6.96
C GLN A 250 3.39 -22.84 7.91
N ARG A 251 4.03 -23.05 9.06
CA ARG A 251 4.34 -22.02 10.05
C ARG A 251 5.86 -21.93 10.20
N PHE A 252 6.34 -20.73 10.44
CA PHE A 252 7.75 -20.49 10.75
C PHE A 252 8.05 -20.90 12.20
N GLU A 253 9.30 -21.27 12.47
CA GLU A 253 9.75 -21.66 13.81
C GLU A 253 9.78 -20.46 14.77
N GLY A 254 9.62 -20.74 16.07
CA GLY A 254 9.61 -19.72 17.12
C GLY A 254 8.23 -19.09 17.35
N TRP A 255 8.24 -17.87 17.89
CA TRP A 255 7.02 -17.09 18.15
C TRP A 255 6.33 -16.65 16.85
N ASN A 256 5.02 -16.44 16.93
CA ASN A 256 4.19 -15.80 15.90
C ASN A 256 3.58 -14.51 16.47
N CYS A 257 2.74 -13.81 15.72
CA CYS A 257 2.04 -12.62 16.19
C CYS A 257 0.54 -12.81 16.24
N ASP A 258 -0.08 -12.13 17.21
CA ASP A 258 -1.51 -11.86 17.28
C ASP A 258 -1.72 -10.37 17.01
N ALA A 259 -2.87 -10.00 16.44
CA ALA A 259 -3.29 -8.62 16.28
C ALA A 259 -4.69 -8.37 16.81
N PHE A 260 -4.91 -7.21 17.41
CA PHE A 260 -6.21 -6.75 17.92
C PHE A 260 -6.33 -5.24 17.76
N TRP A 261 -7.49 -4.78 17.29
CA TRP A 261 -7.65 -3.40 16.82
C TRP A 261 -9.09 -2.90 16.87
N GLY A 262 -9.23 -1.59 16.74
CA GLY A 262 -10.50 -0.87 16.65
C GLY A 262 -10.34 0.40 15.80
N TYR A 263 -11.47 1.09 15.58
CA TYR A 263 -11.50 2.35 14.84
C TYR A 263 -11.90 3.48 15.78
N PHE A 264 -11.20 4.60 15.67
CA PHE A 264 -11.33 5.72 16.57
C PHE A 264 -11.62 7.01 15.82
N THR A 265 -12.09 8.03 16.55
CA THR A 265 -12.21 9.38 16.03
C THR A 265 -10.85 9.91 15.59
N CYS A 266 -10.87 10.86 14.65
CA CYS A 266 -9.66 11.46 14.15
C CYS A 266 -9.52 12.89 14.70
N PRO A 267 -8.56 13.19 15.59
CA PRO A 267 -8.37 14.53 16.09
C PRO A 267 -8.01 15.48 14.94
N LYS A 268 -8.64 16.65 14.91
CA LYS A 268 -8.37 17.71 13.92
C LYS A 268 -7.14 18.53 14.30
N ASN A 269 -6.93 18.72 15.61
CA ASN A 269 -5.74 19.34 16.16
C ASN A 269 -4.86 18.25 16.79
N GLU A 270 -3.69 18.01 16.20
CA GLU A 270 -2.71 17.02 16.65
C GLU A 270 -1.68 17.62 17.63
N SER A 271 -1.76 18.92 17.97
CA SER A 271 -0.80 19.60 18.84
C SER A 271 -0.78 19.10 20.29
N LYS A 272 -1.73 18.25 20.68
CA LYS A 272 -1.82 17.60 22.00
C LYS A 272 -1.19 16.21 22.02
N ILE A 273 -0.76 15.69 20.87
CA ILE A 273 -0.03 14.43 20.81
C ILE A 273 1.37 14.66 21.39
N LEU A 274 1.72 13.86 22.40
CA LEU A 274 2.93 14.02 23.22
C LEU A 274 4.25 13.70 22.49
N PHE A 275 4.18 13.00 21.35
CA PHE A 275 5.36 12.66 20.58
C PHE A 275 5.86 13.87 19.79
N ASN A 276 7.12 14.23 19.99
CA ASN A 276 7.72 15.39 19.34
C ASN A 276 7.65 15.23 17.82
N PHE A 277 7.24 16.30 17.13
CA PHE A 277 7.10 16.34 15.67
C PHE A 277 6.15 15.29 15.08
N TYR A 278 5.16 14.82 15.85
CA TYR A 278 4.15 13.89 15.36
C TYR A 278 3.37 14.45 14.17
N GLU A 279 3.25 13.66 13.11
CA GLU A 279 2.44 13.96 11.93
C GLU A 279 1.47 12.80 11.64
N GLY A 280 0.16 13.05 11.73
CA GLY A 280 -0.87 12.05 11.50
C GLY A 280 -0.99 11.55 10.05
N ALA A 281 -0.31 12.19 9.09
CA ALA A 281 -0.20 11.71 7.71
C ALA A 281 0.77 10.53 7.56
N ASN A 282 1.63 10.27 8.54
CA ASN A 282 2.50 9.10 8.49
C ASN A 282 1.67 7.83 8.73
N THR A 283 2.21 6.68 8.33
CA THR A 283 1.89 5.47 9.09
C THR A 283 2.73 5.51 10.36
N ASN A 284 2.10 5.73 11.50
CA ASN A 284 2.79 5.84 12.78
C ASN A 284 2.84 4.48 13.48
N HIS A 285 3.97 4.19 14.12
CA HIS A 285 4.27 2.92 14.78
C HIS A 285 4.73 3.22 16.20
N LEU A 286 4.01 2.73 17.22
CA LEU A 286 4.47 2.74 18.60
C LEU A 286 5.10 1.38 18.89
N CYS A 287 6.42 1.30 18.90
CA CYS A 287 7.21 0.07 19.02
C CYS A 287 7.66 -0.14 20.46
N PHE A 288 7.61 -1.39 20.93
CA PHE A 288 7.99 -1.78 22.28
C PHE A 288 8.37 -3.28 22.33
N PRO A 289 8.95 -3.81 23.42
CA PRO A 289 9.52 -5.17 23.40
C PRO A 289 8.58 -6.29 22.94
N GLU A 290 7.28 -6.21 23.26
CA GLU A 290 6.31 -7.25 22.86
C GLU A 290 5.81 -7.12 21.41
N GLY A 291 6.07 -6.02 20.73
CA GLY A 291 5.61 -5.76 19.38
C GLY A 291 5.41 -4.28 19.10
N TRP A 292 4.28 -3.93 18.47
CA TRP A 292 4.03 -2.53 18.11
C TRP A 292 2.54 -2.24 17.93
N ALA A 293 2.18 -0.95 17.90
CA ALA A 293 0.86 -0.45 17.53
C ALA A 293 0.92 0.36 16.24
N TRP A 294 0.01 0.11 15.30
CA TRP A 294 -0.18 0.97 14.12
C TRP A 294 -1.18 2.09 14.44
N ILE A 295 -0.95 3.24 13.82
CA ILE A 295 -1.88 4.38 13.81
C ILE A 295 -1.97 4.87 12.36
N ILE A 296 -3.14 4.66 11.76
CA ILE A 296 -3.41 4.98 10.37
C ILE A 296 -4.63 5.89 10.31
N ARG A 297 -4.40 7.11 9.87
CA ARG A 297 -5.44 8.12 9.60
C ARG A 297 -6.00 7.91 8.19
N LEU A 298 -7.32 7.78 8.07
CA LEU A 298 -7.98 7.58 6.77
C LEU A 298 -9.42 8.11 6.76
N PRO A 299 -9.94 8.53 5.60
CA PRO A 299 -11.37 8.76 5.45
C PRO A 299 -12.13 7.42 5.43
N SER A 300 -13.37 7.46 5.89
CA SER A 300 -14.32 6.37 5.79
C SER A 300 -15.60 6.84 5.12
N TRP A 301 -16.08 6.01 4.20
CA TRP A 301 -17.29 6.19 3.42
C TRP A 301 -18.43 5.26 3.89
N GLU A 302 -18.23 4.58 5.02
CA GLU A 302 -19.20 3.66 5.60
C GLU A 302 -20.57 4.31 5.83
N GLY A 303 -21.61 3.51 5.57
CA GLY A 303 -23.01 3.96 5.53
C GLY A 303 -23.45 4.55 4.19
N SER A 304 -22.58 4.59 3.18
CA SER A 304 -22.94 5.00 1.83
C SER A 304 -23.58 3.86 1.03
N PRO A 305 -24.61 4.13 0.21
CA PRO A 305 -25.17 3.15 -0.72
C PRO A 305 -24.19 2.86 -1.86
N ILE A 306 -24.10 1.59 -2.27
CA ILE A 306 -23.10 1.15 -3.25
C ILE A 306 -23.25 1.84 -4.61
N ALA A 307 -24.48 2.06 -5.06
CA ALA A 307 -24.77 2.68 -6.35
C ALA A 307 -24.25 4.13 -6.43
N GLY A 308 -24.42 4.91 -5.36
CA GLY A 308 -23.88 6.27 -5.28
C GLY A 308 -22.34 6.28 -5.25
N LEU A 309 -21.72 5.32 -4.55
CA LEU A 309 -20.26 5.16 -4.57
C LEU A 309 -19.76 4.79 -5.97
N MET A 310 -20.48 3.94 -6.71
CA MET A 310 -20.16 3.61 -8.09
C MET A 310 -20.19 4.85 -8.98
N ASP A 311 -21.26 5.66 -8.92
CA ASP A 311 -21.37 6.89 -9.69
C ASP A 311 -20.23 7.88 -9.38
N MET A 312 -19.90 8.07 -8.10
CA MET A 312 -18.82 8.95 -7.65
C MET A 312 -17.45 8.49 -8.16
N ILE A 313 -17.14 7.19 -8.03
CA ILE A 313 -15.85 6.66 -8.48
C ILE A 313 -15.75 6.68 -10.01
N ILE A 314 -16.84 6.38 -10.72
CA ILE A 314 -16.88 6.47 -12.19
C ILE A 314 -16.62 7.89 -12.66
N TYR A 315 -17.22 8.89 -12.01
CA TYR A 315 -16.91 10.30 -12.26
C TYR A 315 -15.42 10.62 -12.04
N LEU A 316 -14.82 10.17 -10.93
CA LEU A 316 -13.39 10.40 -10.68
C LEU A 316 -12.49 9.73 -11.71
N LEU A 317 -12.85 8.53 -12.16
CA LEU A 317 -12.14 7.82 -13.22
C LEU A 317 -12.31 8.55 -14.58
N ASP A 318 -13.46 9.14 -14.87
CA ASP A 318 -13.67 9.98 -16.06
C ASP A 318 -12.82 11.26 -15.98
N CYS A 319 -12.71 11.87 -14.80
CA CYS A 319 -11.79 12.98 -14.55
C CYS A 319 -10.33 12.57 -14.76
N ALA A 320 -9.95 11.36 -14.36
CA ALA A 320 -8.60 10.84 -14.58
C ALA A 320 -8.29 10.64 -16.07
N GLU A 321 -9.22 10.07 -16.83
CA GLU A 321 -9.08 9.89 -18.27
C GLU A 321 -9.02 11.22 -19.02
N ALA A 322 -9.84 12.19 -18.62
CA ALA A 322 -9.84 13.54 -19.19
C ALA A 322 -8.65 14.40 -18.72
N GLY A 323 -7.89 13.96 -17.71
CA GLY A 323 -6.76 14.72 -17.17
C GLY A 323 -7.16 15.98 -16.41
N VAL A 324 -8.33 15.98 -15.75
CA VAL A 324 -8.85 17.15 -15.03
C VAL A 324 -7.87 17.57 -13.92
N PRO A 325 -7.44 18.85 -13.88
CA PRO A 325 -6.58 19.38 -12.83
C PRO A 325 -7.16 19.22 -11.42
N GLY A 326 -6.28 18.98 -10.44
CA GLY A 326 -6.65 18.77 -9.04
C GLY A 326 -7.61 19.82 -8.50
N ASP A 327 -7.33 21.11 -8.65
CA ASP A 327 -8.17 22.19 -8.09
C ASP A 327 -9.55 22.37 -8.75
N GLN A 328 -9.79 21.66 -9.84
CA GLN A 328 -11.06 21.67 -10.57
C GLN A 328 -11.92 20.43 -10.28
N ILE A 329 -11.35 19.41 -9.64
CA ILE A 329 -12.11 18.24 -9.18
C ILE A 329 -12.77 18.57 -7.84
N PRO A 330 -14.09 18.33 -7.66
CA PRO A 330 -14.76 18.44 -6.38
C PRO A 330 -13.99 17.79 -5.22
N SER A 331 -14.07 18.39 -4.04
CA SER A 331 -13.46 17.84 -2.83
C SER A 331 -14.21 16.58 -2.34
N SER A 332 -13.62 15.78 -1.45
CA SER A 332 -14.27 14.59 -0.88
C SER A 332 -15.64 14.91 -0.25
N GLU A 333 -15.75 16.00 0.51
CA GLU A 333 -17.02 16.44 1.12
C GLU A 333 -18.03 16.92 0.07
N GLU A 334 -17.56 17.55 -1.01
CA GLU A 334 -18.40 17.96 -2.13
C GLU A 334 -18.95 16.75 -2.89
N LEU A 335 -18.09 15.77 -3.20
CA LEU A 335 -18.47 14.51 -3.82
C LEU A 335 -19.49 13.77 -2.95
N ALA A 336 -19.28 13.73 -1.63
CA ALA A 336 -20.23 13.13 -0.72
C ALA A 336 -21.61 13.80 -0.81
N ARG A 337 -21.67 15.12 -0.96
CA ARG A 337 -22.94 15.83 -1.13
C ARG A 337 -23.59 15.57 -2.49
N ILE A 338 -22.81 15.66 -3.57
CA ILE A 338 -23.28 15.45 -4.96
C ILE A 338 -23.91 14.07 -5.10
N PHE A 339 -23.24 13.02 -4.60
CA PHE A 339 -23.65 11.63 -4.79
C PHE A 339 -24.43 11.04 -3.60
N GLY A 340 -24.83 11.87 -2.63
CA GLY A 340 -25.66 11.45 -1.49
C GLY A 340 -24.99 10.44 -0.55
N LEU A 341 -23.68 10.60 -0.31
CA LEU A 341 -22.83 9.68 0.42
C LEU A 341 -22.60 10.13 1.88
N LYS A 342 -22.05 9.22 2.67
CA LYS A 342 -21.51 9.50 4.00
C LYS A 342 -19.98 9.59 3.89
N PHE A 343 -19.41 10.51 4.66
CA PHE A 343 -17.98 10.73 4.72
C PHE A 343 -17.60 11.16 6.14
N ARG A 344 -16.53 10.58 6.69
CA ARG A 344 -15.94 10.98 7.97
C ARG A 344 -14.46 10.63 8.01
N TRP A 345 -13.68 11.32 8.84
CA TRP A 345 -12.31 10.91 9.15
C TRP A 345 -12.29 9.97 10.36
N VAL A 346 -11.52 8.89 10.25
CA VAL A 346 -11.29 7.91 11.33
C VAL A 346 -9.80 7.64 11.48
N THR A 347 -9.44 7.03 12.60
CA THR A 347 -8.09 6.52 12.86
C THR A 347 -8.19 5.03 13.15
N SER A 348 -7.58 4.21 12.31
CA SER A 348 -7.36 2.78 12.58
C SER A 348 -6.20 2.64 13.55
N ILE A 349 -6.46 2.04 14.71
CA ILE A 349 -5.44 1.80 15.75
C ILE A 349 -5.50 0.34 16.15
N GLY A 350 -4.35 -0.32 16.10
CA GLY A 350 -4.26 -1.73 16.46
C GLY A 350 -2.88 -2.14 16.88
N PHE A 351 -2.83 -3.22 17.66
CA PHE A 351 -1.61 -3.82 18.13
C PHE A 351 -1.30 -5.07 17.30
N ALA A 352 -0.02 -5.29 17.02
CA ALA A 352 0.51 -6.55 16.53
C ALA A 352 1.65 -6.96 17.47
N VAL A 353 1.41 -7.99 18.27
CA VAL A 353 2.29 -8.40 19.37
C VAL A 353 2.62 -9.88 19.26
N ARG A 354 3.77 -10.27 19.80
CA ARG A 354 4.19 -11.67 19.83
C ARG A 354 3.20 -12.52 20.62
N ASN A 355 3.01 -13.77 20.20
CA ASN A 355 2.08 -14.70 20.83
C ASN A 355 2.67 -15.44 22.05
N ASP A 356 3.94 -15.18 22.39
CA ASP A 356 4.61 -15.63 23.61
C ASP A 356 4.51 -14.60 24.76
N VAL A 357 3.73 -13.52 24.56
CA VAL A 357 3.36 -12.58 25.63
C VAL A 357 2.50 -13.28 26.69
N ARG A 358 2.89 -13.14 27.96
CA ARG A 358 2.12 -13.61 29.10
C ARG A 358 1.11 -12.56 29.53
N TYR A 359 -0.17 -12.91 29.47
CA TYR A 359 -1.28 -12.08 29.93
C TYR A 359 -1.71 -12.50 31.35
N PRO A 360 -2.25 -11.58 32.18
CA PRO A 360 -2.93 -11.95 33.41
C PRO A 360 -4.05 -12.96 33.16
N GLU A 361 -4.29 -13.88 34.09
CA GLU A 361 -5.36 -14.88 33.97
C GLU A 361 -6.74 -14.23 33.93
N ASP A 362 -6.98 -13.25 34.82
CA ASP A 362 -8.18 -12.42 34.79
C ASP A 362 -7.90 -11.09 34.08
N MET A 363 -8.56 -10.90 32.94
CA MET A 363 -8.53 -9.66 32.16
C MET A 363 -9.90 -8.94 32.14
N SER A 364 -10.84 -9.32 33.02
CA SER A 364 -12.20 -8.77 33.02
C SER A 364 -12.25 -7.25 33.24
N ALA A 365 -11.29 -6.69 33.99
CA ALA A 365 -11.15 -5.25 34.22
C ALA A 365 -10.89 -4.44 32.93
N TYR A 366 -10.41 -5.08 31.86
CA TYR A 366 -10.05 -4.42 30.60
C TYR A 366 -11.14 -4.47 29.54
N GLY A 367 -12.29 -5.11 29.82
CA GLY A 367 -13.41 -5.15 28.90
C GLY A 367 -14.16 -6.48 28.87
N SER A 368 -15.10 -6.57 27.93
CA SER A 368 -16.04 -7.70 27.81
C SER A 368 -15.60 -8.74 26.79
N ARG A 369 -14.85 -8.35 25.76
CA ARG A 369 -14.40 -9.20 24.65
C ARG A 369 -12.88 -9.38 24.68
N GLU A 370 -12.36 -10.50 24.17
CA GLU A 370 -10.90 -10.75 24.18
C GLU A 370 -10.09 -9.64 23.49
N ALA A 371 -10.54 -9.20 22.32
CA ALA A 371 -9.89 -8.13 21.55
C ALA A 371 -9.79 -6.83 22.36
N GLU A 372 -10.90 -6.39 22.94
CA GLU A 372 -11.02 -5.22 23.80
C GLU A 372 -10.11 -5.33 25.02
N ARG A 373 -10.14 -6.49 25.71
CA ARG A 373 -9.32 -6.75 26.89
C ARG A 373 -7.83 -6.64 26.59
N LYS A 374 -7.37 -7.28 25.53
CA LYS A 374 -5.95 -7.24 25.12
C LYS A 374 -5.53 -5.85 24.66
N PHE A 375 -6.39 -5.15 23.91
CA PHE A 375 -6.13 -3.78 23.49
C PHE A 375 -5.96 -2.86 24.70
N ASN A 376 -6.96 -2.82 25.59
CA ASN A 376 -6.95 -1.94 26.76
C ASN A 376 -5.86 -2.32 27.76
N TYR A 377 -5.49 -3.60 27.87
CA TYR A 377 -4.33 -4.04 28.64
C TYR A 377 -3.04 -3.39 28.14
N PHE A 378 -2.78 -3.43 26.83
CA PHE A 378 -1.57 -2.80 26.27
C PHE A 378 -1.59 -1.28 26.36
N VAL A 379 -2.77 -0.65 26.20
CA VAL A 379 -2.92 0.79 26.44
C VAL A 379 -2.52 1.16 27.86
N GLN A 380 -2.99 0.42 28.87
CA GLN A 380 -2.68 0.71 30.28
C GLN A 380 -1.27 0.28 30.70
N LYS A 381 -0.64 -0.63 29.96
CA LYS A 381 0.72 -1.13 30.28
C LYS A 381 1.81 -0.09 30.03
N TYR A 382 1.61 0.83 29.09
CA TYR A 382 2.61 1.85 28.72
C TYR A 382 2.05 3.25 28.91
N ASN A 383 2.72 4.08 29.73
CA ASN A 383 2.23 5.42 30.07
C ASN A 383 2.05 6.31 28.82
N LEU A 384 3.02 6.26 27.91
CA LEU A 384 2.98 7.03 26.65
C LEU A 384 1.84 6.57 25.74
N ILE A 385 1.51 5.27 25.71
CA ILE A 385 0.38 4.77 24.91
C ILE A 385 -0.95 5.19 25.55
N ASN A 386 -1.07 5.09 26.88
CA ASN A 386 -2.26 5.52 27.60
C ASN A 386 -2.56 7.02 27.35
N GLU A 387 -1.55 7.87 27.50
CA GLU A 387 -1.68 9.30 27.26
C GLU A 387 -1.97 9.60 25.78
N PHE A 388 -1.28 8.92 24.85
CA PHE A 388 -1.57 9.03 23.42
C PHE A 388 -3.04 8.70 23.11
N MET A 389 -3.55 7.58 23.62
CA MET A 389 -4.91 7.10 23.38
C MET A 389 -5.98 8.02 23.96
N SER A 390 -5.66 8.87 24.95
CA SER A 390 -6.60 9.86 25.50
C SER A 390 -7.08 10.90 24.47
N ASN A 391 -6.38 11.02 23.33
CA ASN A 391 -6.74 11.91 22.22
C ASN A 391 -7.78 11.30 21.27
N PHE A 392 -8.17 10.03 21.48
CA PHE A 392 -8.98 9.24 20.56
C PHE A 392 -10.22 8.69 21.28
N GLN A 393 -11.35 8.65 20.57
CA GLN A 393 -12.58 8.03 21.08
C GLN A 393 -12.96 6.84 20.19
N LEU A 394 -13.26 5.70 20.79
CA LEU A 394 -13.67 4.50 20.05
C LEU A 394 -14.97 4.80 19.26
N ILE A 395 -14.99 4.38 17.99
CA ILE A 395 -16.19 4.41 17.15
C ILE A 395 -16.83 3.02 17.22
N PRO A 396 -18.04 2.89 17.78
CA PRO A 396 -18.71 1.59 17.86
C PRO A 396 -19.16 1.14 16.48
N ASP A 397 -18.91 -0.14 16.17
CA ASP A 397 -19.51 -0.87 15.04
C ASP A 397 -19.42 -0.13 13.68
N LEU A 398 -18.26 0.50 13.40
CA LEU A 398 -18.05 1.31 12.18
C LEU A 398 -18.40 0.54 10.88
N TYR A 399 -18.06 -0.74 10.82
CA TYR A 399 -18.28 -1.63 9.67
C TYR A 399 -19.46 -2.59 9.91
N GLY A 400 -20.40 -2.22 10.77
CA GLY A 400 -21.60 -2.99 11.12
C GLY A 400 -21.51 -3.70 12.48
N PRO A 401 -22.58 -4.41 12.89
CA PRO A 401 -22.66 -5.01 14.22
C PRO A 401 -21.51 -5.99 14.51
N GLY A 402 -20.87 -5.82 15.67
CA GLY A 402 -19.78 -6.68 16.11
C GLY A 402 -18.39 -6.21 15.66
N THR A 403 -18.28 -5.05 15.02
CA THR A 403 -17.02 -4.54 14.46
C THR A 403 -16.38 -3.42 15.28
N SER A 404 -16.84 -3.16 16.51
CA SER A 404 -16.11 -2.24 17.42
C SER A 404 -14.68 -2.72 17.70
N TRP A 405 -14.50 -4.04 17.80
CA TRP A 405 -13.22 -4.67 18.14
C TRP A 405 -12.97 -5.90 17.28
N PHE A 406 -11.74 -6.06 16.84
CA PHE A 406 -11.30 -7.20 16.04
C PHE A 406 -10.10 -7.88 16.68
N ILE A 407 -9.96 -9.19 16.44
CA ILE A 407 -8.78 -9.96 16.82
C ILE A 407 -8.46 -11.00 15.74
N ARG A 408 -7.17 -11.20 15.47
CA ARG A 408 -6.66 -12.28 14.63
C ARG A 408 -5.40 -12.85 15.28
N LYS A 409 -5.33 -14.17 15.39
CA LYS A 409 -4.22 -14.87 16.04
C LYS A 409 -3.35 -15.62 15.04
N SER A 410 -2.08 -15.82 15.39
CA SER A 410 -1.12 -16.58 14.57
C SER A 410 -1.09 -16.10 13.12
N LEU A 411 -0.66 -14.84 12.94
CA LEU A 411 -0.68 -14.12 11.67
C LEU A 411 0.17 -14.79 10.58
N ALA A 412 1.41 -15.18 10.87
CA ALA A 412 2.38 -15.57 9.85
C ALA A 412 2.21 -17.02 9.38
N TYR A 413 2.16 -17.24 8.06
CA TYR A 413 2.08 -18.57 7.43
C TYR A 413 2.58 -18.55 5.98
N GLN A 414 2.84 -19.74 5.45
CA GLN A 414 3.14 -19.96 4.03
C GLN A 414 2.36 -21.14 3.46
N SER A 415 1.98 -21.05 2.18
CA SER A 415 1.53 -22.18 1.38
C SER A 415 2.72 -22.90 0.76
N ALA A 416 2.89 -24.19 1.06
CA ALA A 416 3.99 -24.98 0.51
C ALA A 416 3.88 -25.18 -1.02
N VAL A 417 2.64 -25.23 -1.53
CA VAL A 417 2.31 -25.38 -2.95
C VAL A 417 1.44 -24.20 -3.36
N VAL A 418 1.86 -23.47 -4.38
CA VAL A 418 1.21 -22.23 -4.85
C VAL A 418 0.82 -22.27 -6.33
N SER A 419 1.14 -23.35 -7.03
CA SER A 419 0.63 -23.62 -8.36
C SER A 419 0.51 -25.14 -8.58
N GLY A 420 -0.29 -25.51 -9.58
CA GLY A 420 -0.46 -26.89 -10.01
C GLY A 420 -1.22 -26.97 -11.33
N PRO A 421 -1.55 -28.18 -11.81
CA PRO A 421 -2.27 -28.34 -13.06
C PRO A 421 -3.59 -27.57 -13.05
N GLY A 422 -3.71 -26.56 -13.90
CA GLY A 422 -4.91 -25.72 -14.03
C GLY A 422 -5.12 -24.65 -12.95
N TRP A 423 -4.17 -24.41 -12.04
CA TRP A 423 -4.32 -23.34 -11.03
C TRP A 423 -3.01 -22.69 -10.54
N ILE A 424 -3.14 -21.48 -10.02
CA ILE A 424 -2.09 -20.70 -9.35
C ILE A 424 -2.72 -19.88 -8.22
N ALA A 425 -2.02 -19.69 -7.11
CA ALA A 425 -2.42 -18.82 -6.01
C ALA A 425 -1.71 -17.48 -6.10
N ILE A 426 -2.30 -16.42 -5.54
CA ILE A 426 -1.68 -15.08 -5.45
C ILE A 426 -1.99 -14.42 -4.10
N GLY A 427 -1.23 -13.37 -3.76
CA GLY A 427 -1.48 -12.60 -2.55
C GLY A 427 -1.34 -13.44 -1.27
N ASP A 428 -2.19 -13.16 -0.30
CA ASP A 428 -2.27 -13.90 0.97
C ASP A 428 -2.51 -15.42 0.78
N ALA A 429 -3.03 -15.89 -0.36
CA ALA A 429 -3.16 -17.33 -0.60
C ALA A 429 -1.79 -18.04 -0.71
N CYS A 430 -0.73 -17.29 -1.04
CA CYS A 430 0.66 -17.75 -1.05
C CYS A 430 1.28 -17.73 0.35
N GLY A 431 0.95 -16.75 1.17
CA GLY A 431 1.48 -16.57 2.52
C GLY A 431 1.34 -15.14 3.00
N PHE A 432 1.53 -14.93 4.30
CA PHE A 432 1.50 -13.62 4.95
C PHE A 432 2.43 -13.66 6.16
N THR A 433 2.96 -12.51 6.58
CA THR A 433 3.83 -12.39 7.76
C THR A 433 3.20 -11.51 8.83
N ASN A 434 3.26 -10.19 8.64
CA ASN A 434 2.87 -9.19 9.63
C ASN A 434 2.37 -7.89 8.95
N PRO A 435 1.52 -7.09 9.62
CA PRO A 435 1.21 -5.74 9.14
C PRO A 435 2.41 -4.79 9.11
N PHE A 436 3.51 -5.06 9.83
CA PHE A 436 4.65 -4.16 9.94
C PHE A 436 5.26 -3.88 8.56
N LEU A 437 5.41 -2.60 8.20
CA LEU A 437 5.84 -2.14 6.86
C LEU A 437 4.94 -2.55 5.69
N SER A 438 3.70 -2.97 5.96
CA SER A 438 2.68 -3.21 4.93
C SER A 438 3.05 -4.19 3.78
N PRO A 439 3.81 -5.28 3.99
CA PRO A 439 4.20 -6.19 2.91
C PRO A 439 3.00 -6.94 2.31
N GLY A 440 1.92 -7.11 3.08
CA GLY A 440 0.72 -7.85 2.66
C GLY A 440 0.06 -7.30 1.40
N ILE A 441 0.09 -5.98 1.18
CA ILE A 441 -0.33 -5.39 -0.11
C ILE A 441 0.90 -5.20 -0.99
N THR A 442 1.85 -4.37 -0.57
CA THR A 442 2.82 -3.80 -1.51
C THR A 442 3.93 -4.78 -1.90
N ALA A 443 4.47 -5.59 -0.98
CA ALA A 443 5.46 -6.59 -1.36
C ALA A 443 4.79 -7.76 -2.08
N THR A 444 3.63 -8.19 -1.57
CA THR A 444 2.94 -9.40 -2.05
C THR A 444 2.21 -9.19 -3.38
N MET A 445 1.91 -7.94 -3.79
CA MET A 445 1.33 -7.67 -5.12
C MET A 445 2.26 -8.08 -6.27
N SER A 446 3.57 -8.21 -6.02
CA SER A 446 4.52 -8.80 -6.97
C SER A 446 4.11 -10.22 -7.41
N THR A 447 3.47 -10.99 -6.52
CA THR A 447 2.90 -12.31 -6.86
C THR A 447 1.72 -12.16 -7.83
N SER A 448 0.88 -11.16 -7.63
CA SER A 448 -0.29 -10.88 -8.46
C SER A 448 0.12 -10.40 -9.86
N THR A 449 1.08 -9.49 -9.96
CA THR A 449 1.55 -8.94 -11.25
C THR A 449 2.39 -9.95 -12.04
N LEU A 450 3.29 -10.68 -11.37
CA LEU A 450 4.07 -11.74 -12.02
C LEU A 450 3.17 -12.86 -12.56
N ALA A 451 2.18 -13.31 -11.77
CA ALA A 451 1.22 -14.31 -12.22
C ALA A 451 0.40 -13.83 -13.42
N ALA A 452 0.00 -12.55 -13.43
CA ALA A 452 -0.77 -11.96 -14.53
C ALA A 452 0.01 -12.01 -15.86
N GLU A 453 1.28 -11.58 -15.87
CA GLU A 453 2.11 -11.62 -17.08
C GLU A 453 2.41 -13.04 -17.55
N LEU A 454 2.78 -13.93 -16.62
CA LEU A 454 3.08 -15.33 -16.94
C LEU A 454 1.85 -16.08 -17.45
N THR A 455 0.64 -15.70 -17.05
CA THR A 455 -0.61 -16.31 -17.55
C THR A 455 -0.77 -16.09 -19.05
N HIS A 456 -0.49 -14.89 -19.56
CA HIS A 456 -0.50 -14.66 -21.01
C HIS A 456 0.54 -15.52 -21.72
N GLN A 457 1.76 -15.57 -21.21
CA GLN A 457 2.83 -16.36 -21.83
C GLN A 457 2.50 -17.86 -21.84
N ALA A 458 2.00 -18.38 -20.72
CA ALA A 458 1.64 -19.77 -20.56
C ALA A 458 0.48 -20.16 -21.49
N LEU A 459 -0.63 -19.42 -21.47
CA LEU A 459 -1.81 -19.77 -22.26
C LEU A 459 -1.60 -19.56 -23.76
N ASN A 460 -0.88 -18.52 -24.18
CA ASN A 460 -0.56 -18.32 -25.61
C ASN A 460 0.27 -19.49 -26.17
N LYS A 461 1.27 -19.96 -25.42
CA LYS A 461 2.08 -21.12 -25.82
C LYS A 461 1.30 -22.44 -25.74
N ALA A 462 0.42 -22.58 -24.75
CA ALA A 462 -0.37 -23.79 -24.55
C ALA A 462 -1.48 -23.97 -25.60
N LYS A 463 -2.03 -22.86 -26.12
CA LYS A 463 -3.07 -22.89 -27.18
C LYS A 463 -2.57 -23.43 -28.52
N VAL A 464 -1.26 -23.43 -28.78
CA VAL A 464 -0.67 -23.87 -30.06
C VAL A 464 -0.08 -25.28 -30.03
N VAL A 465 -0.15 -26.00 -28.90
CA VAL A 465 0.35 -27.38 -28.80
C VAL A 465 -0.79 -28.40 -28.92
N GLY A 466 -0.50 -29.55 -29.53
CA GLY A 466 -1.53 -30.43 -30.10
C GLY A 466 -2.37 -31.27 -29.12
N ASN A 467 -2.08 -31.30 -27.81
CA ASN A 467 -2.91 -32.02 -26.83
C ASN A 467 -2.82 -31.43 -25.40
N ALA A 468 -3.78 -31.81 -24.55
CA ALA A 468 -3.92 -31.28 -23.18
C ALA A 468 -2.70 -31.55 -22.28
N ALA A 469 -2.03 -32.70 -22.42
CA ALA A 469 -0.85 -33.03 -21.63
C ALA A 469 0.36 -32.17 -22.01
N ALA A 470 0.55 -31.91 -23.31
CA ALA A 470 1.57 -31.00 -23.81
C ALA A 470 1.28 -29.55 -23.40
N ALA A 471 0.01 -29.15 -23.43
CA ALA A 471 -0.44 -27.83 -22.97
C ALA A 471 -0.14 -27.64 -21.49
N GLU A 472 -0.53 -28.60 -20.64
CA GLU A 472 -0.22 -28.59 -19.20
C GLU A 472 1.29 -28.53 -18.93
N LEU A 473 2.09 -29.35 -19.63
CA LEU A 473 3.54 -29.31 -19.49
C LEU A 473 4.11 -27.94 -19.88
N THR A 474 3.55 -27.30 -20.91
CA THR A 474 3.96 -25.97 -21.36
C THR A 474 3.62 -24.90 -20.33
N ILE A 475 2.40 -24.92 -19.79
CA ILE A 475 1.95 -24.01 -18.72
C ILE A 475 2.88 -24.15 -17.51
N ARG A 476 3.09 -25.38 -17.05
CA ARG A 476 3.91 -25.65 -15.87
C ARG A 476 5.36 -25.22 -16.05
N LYS A 477 5.95 -25.40 -17.24
CA LYS A 477 7.29 -24.87 -17.55
C LYS A 477 7.34 -23.34 -17.49
N CYS A 478 6.31 -22.65 -17.97
CA CYS A 478 6.20 -21.19 -17.88
C CYS A 478 6.05 -20.68 -16.44
N LEU A 479 5.45 -21.47 -15.54
CA LEU A 479 5.22 -21.08 -14.14
C LEU A 479 6.36 -21.44 -13.17
N VAL A 480 7.42 -22.15 -13.60
CA VAL A 480 8.57 -22.47 -12.72
C VAL A 480 9.19 -21.23 -12.06
N PRO A 481 9.42 -20.10 -12.77
CA PRO A 481 9.94 -18.88 -12.13
C PRO A 481 9.03 -18.34 -11.03
N TYR A 482 7.71 -18.50 -11.19
CA TYR A 482 6.72 -18.08 -10.19
C TYR A 482 6.87 -18.85 -8.88
N ASP A 483 6.91 -20.18 -8.95
CA ASP A 483 7.04 -21.04 -7.76
C ASP A 483 8.34 -20.73 -6.99
N ASN A 484 9.43 -20.53 -7.72
CA ASN A 484 10.73 -20.20 -7.12
C ASN A 484 10.75 -18.81 -6.48
N PHE A 485 10.06 -17.85 -7.07
CA PHE A 485 9.90 -16.52 -6.50
C PHE A 485 9.12 -16.56 -5.18
N VAL A 486 7.91 -17.14 -5.21
CA VAL A 486 7.03 -17.20 -4.02
C VAL A 486 7.65 -17.99 -2.87
N ARG A 487 8.37 -19.09 -3.18
CA ARG A 487 9.09 -19.89 -2.17
C ARG A 487 10.10 -19.07 -1.38
N ARG A 488 10.74 -18.07 -2.00
CA ARG A 488 11.73 -17.19 -1.37
C ARG A 488 11.13 -15.96 -0.71
N LEU A 489 10.04 -15.41 -1.29
CA LEU A 489 9.45 -14.16 -0.83
C LEU A 489 8.98 -14.23 0.63
N ILE A 490 8.11 -15.18 0.98
CA ILE A 490 7.51 -15.20 2.32
C ILE A 490 8.54 -15.43 3.42
N PRO A 491 9.51 -16.37 3.30
CA PRO A 491 10.56 -16.52 4.31
C PRO A 491 11.45 -15.27 4.46
N ALA A 492 11.78 -14.57 3.37
CA ALA A 492 12.55 -13.32 3.46
C ALA A 492 11.76 -12.24 4.23
N LEU A 493 10.46 -12.12 3.97
CA LEU A 493 9.58 -11.20 4.70
C LEU A 493 9.38 -11.60 6.18
N ASP A 494 9.51 -12.89 6.52
CA ASP A 494 9.45 -13.36 7.91
C ASP A 494 10.72 -12.98 8.67
N VAL A 495 11.91 -13.19 8.07
CA VAL A 495 13.19 -12.72 8.62
C VAL A 495 13.16 -11.21 8.83
N MET A 496 12.68 -10.45 7.84
CA MET A 496 12.46 -9.00 7.96
C MET A 496 11.60 -8.63 9.17
N ASN A 497 10.48 -9.35 9.38
CA ASN A 497 9.62 -9.12 10.52
C ASN A 497 10.32 -9.41 11.85
N ARG A 498 10.99 -10.55 11.97
CA ARG A 498 11.69 -10.96 13.19
C ARG A 498 12.80 -9.99 13.56
N PHE A 499 13.61 -9.59 12.59
CA PHE A 499 14.68 -8.61 12.78
C PHE A 499 14.17 -7.31 13.41
N ASN A 500 13.08 -6.76 12.86
CA ASN A 500 12.50 -5.54 13.41
C ASN A 500 11.92 -5.74 14.81
N TYR A 501 11.14 -6.80 15.05
CA TYR A 501 10.57 -7.08 16.38
C TYR A 501 11.64 -7.28 17.45
N ASP A 502 12.74 -7.96 17.13
CA ASP A 502 13.83 -8.16 18.08
C ASP A 502 14.54 -6.82 18.38
N CYS A 503 14.72 -5.94 17.39
CA CYS A 503 15.27 -4.60 17.58
C CYS A 503 14.32 -3.63 18.32
N PHE A 504 13.00 -3.85 18.35
CA PHE A 504 12.07 -3.00 19.13
C PHE A 504 12.23 -3.14 20.64
N ARG A 505 13.04 -4.10 21.09
CA ARG A 505 13.29 -4.36 22.50
C ARG A 505 14.23 -3.35 23.16
N ASP A 506 14.91 -2.51 22.40
CA ASP A 506 15.74 -1.41 22.92
C ASP A 506 15.50 -0.13 22.08
N PRO A 507 15.30 1.04 22.70
CA PRO A 507 15.06 2.29 21.99
C PRO A 507 16.20 2.74 21.06
N ARG A 508 17.43 2.21 21.15
CA ARG A 508 18.52 2.54 20.22
C ARG A 508 18.52 1.63 19.00
N LEU A 509 18.23 0.33 19.18
CA LEU A 509 18.32 -0.68 18.11
C LEU A 509 17.27 -0.46 17.01
N GLY A 510 16.04 -0.11 17.38
CA GLY A 510 15.00 0.22 16.41
C GLY A 510 15.42 1.29 15.40
N PRO A 511 15.71 2.54 15.84
CA PRO A 511 16.06 3.63 14.94
C PRO A 511 17.44 3.47 14.31
N GLN A 512 18.45 2.95 15.01
CA GLN A 512 19.85 2.91 14.56
C GLN A 512 20.22 1.66 13.76
N VAL A 513 19.47 0.57 13.92
CA VAL A 513 19.76 -0.71 13.26
C VAL A 513 18.61 -1.10 12.33
N SER A 514 17.47 -1.53 12.86
CA SER A 514 16.45 -2.18 12.01
C SER A 514 15.77 -1.23 11.04
N CYS A 515 15.33 -0.04 11.49
CA CYS A 515 14.71 0.95 10.60
C CYS A 515 15.70 1.50 9.59
N MET A 516 16.92 1.86 10.01
CA MET A 516 17.95 2.36 9.08
C MET A 516 18.22 1.36 7.95
N TRP A 517 18.50 0.09 8.29
CA TRP A 517 18.74 -0.96 7.29
C TRP A 517 17.54 -1.21 6.39
N GLN A 518 16.33 -1.21 6.96
CA GLN A 518 15.12 -1.39 6.17
C GLN A 518 14.96 -0.29 5.11
N PHE A 519 15.25 0.96 5.47
CA PHE A 519 15.11 2.09 4.55
C PHE A 519 16.26 2.13 3.54
N ALA A 520 17.50 1.92 3.97
CA ALA A 520 18.66 1.84 3.08
C ALA A 520 18.46 0.75 2.01
N SER A 521 18.14 -0.47 2.45
CA SER A 521 17.95 -1.62 1.56
C SER A 521 16.63 -1.60 0.79
N GLY A 522 15.57 -1.04 1.38
CA GLY A 522 14.25 -0.96 0.75
C GLY A 522 14.11 0.15 -0.27
N LEU A 523 14.91 1.22 -0.17
CA LEU A 523 14.88 2.36 -1.10
C LEU A 523 15.98 2.32 -2.16
N ALA A 524 17.14 1.77 -1.81
CA ALA A 524 18.29 1.71 -2.70
C ALA A 524 18.76 0.27 -2.95
N VAL A 525 17.80 -0.61 -3.27
CA VAL A 525 18.05 -1.98 -3.75
C VAL A 525 19.10 -1.95 -4.88
N PRO A 526 20.21 -2.69 -4.77
CA PRO A 526 21.24 -2.75 -5.82
C PRO A 526 20.61 -3.06 -7.19
N ASP A 527 21.04 -2.34 -8.24
CA ASP A 527 20.53 -2.42 -9.63
C ASP A 527 19.05 -2.03 -9.84
N TRP A 528 18.27 -1.91 -8.76
CA TRP A 528 16.84 -1.62 -8.77
C TRP A 528 16.47 -0.40 -7.93
N GLN A 529 17.46 0.45 -7.60
CA GLN A 529 17.30 1.68 -6.82
C GLN A 529 16.11 2.43 -7.41
N LEU A 530 15.09 2.69 -6.58
CA LEU A 530 13.66 2.86 -6.91
C LEU A 530 13.32 3.85 -8.06
N ILE A 531 14.30 4.61 -8.53
CA ILE A 531 14.18 5.91 -9.17
C ILE A 531 15.11 6.08 -10.39
N LYS A 532 15.91 5.07 -10.78
CA LYS A 532 16.75 5.18 -12.00
C LYS A 532 15.95 5.36 -13.31
N GLN A 533 14.61 5.32 -13.28
CA GLN A 533 13.71 5.56 -14.42
C GLN A 533 12.61 6.61 -14.14
N ASN A 534 12.96 7.75 -13.54
CA ASN A 534 12.06 8.92 -13.50
C ASN A 534 10.74 8.77 -12.71
N PHE A 535 10.64 7.81 -11.79
CA PHE A 535 9.39 7.45 -11.08
C PHE A 535 8.22 7.12 -12.02
N ASN A 536 8.54 6.58 -13.19
CA ASN A 536 7.58 6.04 -14.14
C ASN A 536 8.00 4.61 -14.49
N LEU A 537 7.10 3.67 -14.23
CA LEU A 537 7.27 2.27 -14.63
C LEU A 537 6.31 1.97 -15.77
N SER A 538 6.78 1.19 -16.74
CA SER A 538 5.92 0.53 -17.73
C SER A 538 5.58 -0.87 -17.24
N PHE A 539 4.66 -1.55 -17.90
CA PHE A 539 4.42 -2.96 -17.58
C PHE A 539 5.69 -3.81 -17.78
N GLU A 540 6.55 -3.47 -18.73
CA GLU A 540 7.81 -4.19 -18.99
C GLU A 540 8.82 -4.04 -17.85
N THR A 541 8.80 -2.90 -17.15
CA THR A 541 9.75 -2.62 -16.06
C THR A 541 9.15 -2.86 -14.68
N TYR A 542 7.82 -2.81 -14.53
CA TYR A 542 7.14 -2.95 -13.24
C TYR A 542 7.36 -4.32 -12.59
N THR A 543 7.06 -5.41 -13.29
CA THR A 543 7.14 -6.76 -12.71
C THR A 543 8.56 -7.14 -12.33
N PRO A 544 9.59 -6.92 -13.17
CA PRO A 544 10.98 -7.10 -12.76
C PRO A 544 11.35 -6.29 -11.51
N HIS A 545 10.98 -5.00 -11.44
CA HIS A 545 11.21 -4.20 -10.24
C HIS A 545 10.51 -4.77 -9.00
N SER A 546 9.22 -5.09 -9.10
CA SER A 546 8.42 -5.54 -7.95
C SER A 546 8.89 -6.88 -7.38
N THR A 547 9.43 -7.77 -8.23
CA THR A 547 9.91 -9.11 -7.84
C THR A 547 11.33 -9.08 -7.26
N HIS A 548 12.13 -8.05 -7.53
CA HIS A 548 13.45 -7.84 -6.92
C HIS A 548 13.41 -6.92 -5.70
N TRP A 549 12.32 -6.19 -5.49
CA TRP A 549 12.21 -5.27 -4.36
C TRP A 549 12.16 -5.98 -3.03
N ALA A 550 11.12 -6.79 -2.76
CA ALA A 550 10.89 -7.49 -1.49
C ALA A 550 11.20 -6.64 -0.22
N TRP A 551 10.94 -5.33 -0.27
CA TRP A 551 11.30 -4.38 0.80
C TRP A 551 12.80 -4.31 1.15
N GLY A 552 13.69 -4.80 0.29
CA GLY A 552 15.12 -4.94 0.56
C GLY A 552 15.46 -6.17 1.41
N ALA A 553 14.49 -7.00 1.78
CA ALA A 553 14.69 -8.17 2.64
C ALA A 553 15.57 -9.28 2.01
N MET A 554 15.91 -9.14 0.73
CA MET A 554 16.82 -10.04 -0.01
C MET A 554 18.16 -9.38 -0.34
N VAL A 555 18.45 -8.19 0.21
CA VAL A 555 19.76 -7.53 0.08
C VAL A 555 20.75 -8.20 1.03
N GLU A 556 21.95 -8.50 0.53
CA GLU A 556 22.97 -9.27 1.26
C GLU A 556 23.37 -8.61 2.58
N GLU A 557 23.65 -7.31 2.56
CA GLU A 557 24.01 -6.56 3.77
C GLU A 557 22.87 -6.52 4.80
N TYR A 558 21.62 -6.40 4.33
CA TYR A 558 20.45 -6.46 5.18
C TYR A 558 20.33 -7.83 5.85
N GLU A 559 20.44 -8.90 5.07
CA GLU A 559 20.35 -10.27 5.58
C GLU A 559 21.45 -10.55 6.62
N LEU A 560 22.67 -10.08 6.36
CA LEU A 560 23.80 -10.22 7.28
C LEU A 560 23.49 -9.59 8.65
N VAL A 561 23.04 -8.34 8.67
CA VAL A 561 22.73 -7.64 9.93
C VAL A 561 21.49 -8.21 10.60
N ALA A 562 20.46 -8.55 9.83
CA ALA A 562 19.24 -9.16 10.34
C ALA A 562 19.52 -10.50 11.06
N ARG A 563 20.36 -11.36 10.46
CA ARG A 563 20.71 -12.65 11.05
C ARG A 563 21.53 -12.50 12.32
N GLU A 564 22.49 -11.57 12.35
CA GLU A 564 23.30 -11.34 13.55
C GLU A 564 22.44 -10.76 14.69
N ALA A 565 21.55 -9.80 14.39
CA ALA A 565 20.59 -9.27 15.36
C ALA A 565 19.70 -10.38 15.94
N ILE A 566 19.08 -11.20 15.09
CA ILE A 566 18.21 -12.30 15.52
C ILE A 566 18.99 -13.29 16.39
N LYS A 567 20.22 -13.64 16.01
CA LYS A 567 21.10 -14.55 16.75
C LYS A 567 21.41 -14.02 18.16
N LEU A 568 21.78 -12.75 18.28
CA LEU A 568 22.14 -12.13 19.56
C LEU A 568 20.93 -11.93 20.48
N LEU A 569 19.74 -11.65 19.91
CA LEU A 569 18.57 -11.22 20.67
C LEU A 569 17.58 -12.35 20.99
N THR A 570 17.49 -13.40 20.17
CA THR A 570 16.45 -14.45 20.31
C THR A 570 16.53 -15.22 21.63
N HIS A 571 17.73 -15.38 22.21
CA HIS A 571 17.93 -16.14 23.45
C HIS A 571 17.60 -15.36 24.73
N ILE A 572 17.40 -14.04 24.62
CA ILE A 572 17.06 -13.19 25.76
C ILE A 572 15.55 -13.31 26.01
N PRO A 573 15.08 -13.78 27.18
CA PRO A 573 13.65 -13.89 27.49
C PRO A 573 12.92 -12.57 27.24
N LEU A 574 11.70 -12.60 26.72
CA LEU A 574 10.94 -11.40 26.32
C LEU A 574 10.75 -10.41 27.48
N GLU A 575 10.56 -10.93 28.69
CA GLU A 575 10.37 -10.16 29.92
C GLU A 575 11.67 -9.51 30.43
N ALA A 576 12.83 -9.94 29.94
CA ALA A 576 14.12 -9.35 30.30
C ALA A 576 14.47 -8.17 29.39
N ARG A 577 15.13 -7.16 29.95
CA ARG A 577 15.78 -6.09 29.21
C ARG A 577 16.98 -6.65 28.43
N VAL A 578 17.22 -6.12 27.23
CA VAL A 578 18.43 -6.44 26.45
C VAL A 578 19.65 -5.84 27.15
N PRO A 579 20.71 -6.61 27.45
CA PRO A 579 21.93 -6.07 28.04
C PRO A 579 22.56 -4.99 27.16
N ASP A 580 23.00 -3.88 27.77
CA ASP A 580 23.58 -2.75 27.03
C ASP A 580 24.80 -3.17 26.19
N ALA A 581 25.63 -4.08 26.68
CA ALA A 581 26.77 -4.61 25.91
C ALA A 581 26.37 -5.29 24.59
N ILE A 582 25.22 -5.98 24.55
CA ILE A 582 24.69 -6.60 23.32
C ILE A 582 24.15 -5.52 22.37
N VAL A 583 23.52 -4.48 22.93
CA VAL A 583 23.04 -3.34 22.14
C VAL A 583 24.19 -2.62 21.47
N ASP A 584 25.25 -2.34 22.23
CA ASP A 584 26.46 -1.67 21.74
C ASP A 584 27.17 -2.52 20.69
N GLU A 585 27.37 -3.83 20.93
CA GLU A 585 27.94 -4.77 19.97
C GLU A 585 27.16 -4.79 18.64
N LEU A 586 25.82 -4.84 18.70
CA LEU A 586 24.99 -4.88 17.50
C LEU A 586 25.00 -3.56 16.73
N ILE A 587 25.03 -2.41 17.42
CA ILE A 587 25.16 -1.09 16.78
C ILE A 587 26.52 -0.97 16.09
N GLU A 588 27.61 -1.39 16.75
CA GLU A 588 28.96 -1.39 16.17
C GLU A 588 29.04 -2.29 14.94
N PHE A 589 28.52 -3.52 15.02
CA PHE A 589 28.47 -4.45 13.89
C PHE A 589 27.66 -3.87 12.72
N SER A 590 26.45 -3.39 13.00
CA SER A 590 25.57 -2.74 12.02
C SER A 590 26.27 -1.57 11.31
N ASN A 591 26.93 -0.69 12.08
CA ASN A 591 27.65 0.46 11.54
C ASN A 591 28.88 0.06 10.71
N GLY A 592 29.57 -1.02 11.07
CA GLY A 592 30.67 -1.58 10.29
C GLY A 592 30.21 -2.04 8.90
N VAL A 593 29.13 -2.84 8.84
CA VAL A 593 28.55 -3.29 7.57
C VAL A 593 28.03 -2.10 6.75
N LYS A 594 27.33 -1.15 7.40
CA LYS A 594 26.80 0.07 6.77
C LYS A 594 27.92 0.89 6.13
N LYS A 595 29.03 1.09 6.85
CA LYS A 595 30.18 1.84 6.36
C LYS A 595 30.74 1.21 5.08
N CYS A 596 30.94 -0.11 5.06
CA CYS A 596 31.42 -0.80 3.86
C CYS A 596 30.45 -0.62 2.68
N ALA A 597 29.14 -0.72 2.92
CA ALA A 597 28.14 -0.53 1.87
C ALA A 597 28.13 0.91 1.33
N VAL A 598 28.07 1.91 2.21
CA VAL A 598 28.09 3.33 1.82
C VAL A 598 29.38 3.70 1.09
N ASP A 599 30.55 3.27 1.59
CA ASP A 599 31.86 3.54 0.96
C ASP A 599 31.97 2.91 -0.44
N SER A 600 31.27 1.81 -0.69
CA SER A 600 31.20 1.16 -2.02
C SER A 600 30.29 1.88 -3.03
N GLY A 601 29.63 2.97 -2.62
CA GLY A 601 28.63 3.68 -3.42
C GLY A 601 27.27 2.98 -3.46
N ARG A 602 27.11 1.87 -2.71
CA ARG A 602 25.78 1.31 -2.45
C ARG A 602 25.00 2.28 -1.58
N PHE A 603 23.69 2.35 -1.80
CA PHE A 603 22.78 3.24 -1.06
C PHE A 603 23.00 4.75 -1.26
N ARG A 604 23.42 5.20 -2.45
CA ARG A 604 23.46 6.66 -2.76
C ARG A 604 22.05 7.24 -2.84
N PHE A 605 21.71 8.15 -1.92
CA PHE A 605 20.43 8.88 -1.87
C PHE A 605 20.61 10.18 -1.07
N ARG A 606 19.66 11.12 -1.18
CA ARG A 606 19.60 12.31 -0.31
C ARG A 606 18.95 11.94 1.02
N TRP A 607 19.69 11.17 1.84
CA TRP A 607 19.20 10.63 3.11
C TRP A 607 18.91 11.70 4.14
N ASP A 608 19.65 12.80 4.16
CA ASP A 608 19.47 13.86 5.16
C ASP A 608 18.17 14.66 5.00
N GLY A 609 17.65 14.76 3.78
CA GLY A 609 16.32 15.28 3.52
C GLY A 609 15.20 14.28 3.81
N LEU A 610 15.47 12.98 3.64
CA LEU A 610 14.49 11.92 3.87
C LEU A 610 14.34 11.56 5.36
N LEU A 611 15.46 11.40 6.06
CA LEU A 611 15.55 10.82 7.38
C LEU A 611 15.96 11.88 8.39
N ARG A 612 15.10 12.12 9.38
CA ARG A 612 15.27 13.22 10.33
C ARG A 612 16.60 13.16 11.09
N HIS A 613 16.99 11.98 11.57
CA HIS A 613 18.18 11.80 12.43
C HIS A 613 19.44 11.35 11.71
N TYR A 614 19.47 11.41 10.37
CA TYR A 614 20.59 10.89 9.59
C TYR A 614 21.18 11.96 8.67
N ASP A 615 22.50 11.91 8.47
CA ASP A 615 23.18 12.64 7.40
C ASP A 615 23.14 11.85 6.08
N ASN A 616 23.73 12.43 5.02
CA ASN A 616 23.80 11.78 3.69
C ASN A 616 24.70 10.54 3.62
N MET A 617 25.49 10.27 4.66
CA MET A 617 26.31 9.07 4.80
C MET A 617 25.65 8.04 5.74
N LEU A 618 24.37 8.23 6.08
CA LEU A 618 23.63 7.42 7.03
C LEU A 618 24.29 7.35 8.42
N ASN A 619 24.99 8.40 8.85
CA ASN A 619 25.40 8.54 10.24
C ASN A 619 24.24 9.09 11.07
N TYR A 620 23.99 8.44 12.20
CA TYR A 620 22.94 8.83 13.13
C TYR A 620 23.39 10.01 14.00
N SER A 621 22.49 10.97 14.20
CA SER A 621 22.65 12.08 15.14
C SER A 621 21.29 12.47 15.71
N GLU A 622 21.14 12.37 17.03
CA GLU A 622 19.93 12.75 17.76
C GLU A 622 19.67 14.28 17.71
N GLU A 623 20.72 15.08 17.54
CA GLU A 623 20.63 16.54 17.44
C GLU A 623 19.98 17.01 16.13
N LYS A 624 19.96 16.16 15.09
CA LYS A 624 19.38 16.50 13.79
C LYS A 624 17.87 16.29 13.82
N THR A 625 17.09 17.37 13.78
CA THR A 625 15.63 17.32 13.93
C THR A 625 14.85 17.73 12.68
N ASN A 626 15.54 18.04 11.57
CA ASN A 626 14.93 18.45 10.32
C ASN A 626 14.85 17.31 9.27
N LYS A 627 13.80 17.37 8.45
CA LYS A 627 13.61 16.61 7.19
C LYS A 627 12.87 17.51 6.20
N ASP A 628 12.75 17.09 4.95
CA ASP A 628 11.92 17.82 3.99
C ASP A 628 10.46 17.89 4.46
N LYS A 629 9.85 19.04 4.25
CA LYS A 629 8.44 19.26 4.50
C LYS A 629 7.69 19.15 3.19
N LEU A 630 6.95 18.06 3.04
CA LEU A 630 6.19 17.73 1.82
C LEU A 630 4.67 17.81 2.03
N ILE A 631 4.24 18.08 3.26
CA ILE A 631 2.83 18.12 3.65
C ILE A 631 2.51 19.29 4.58
N SER A 632 1.21 19.58 4.70
CA SER A 632 0.65 20.46 5.74
C SER A 632 -0.76 20.02 6.11
N GLN A 633 -1.20 20.32 7.34
CA GLN A 633 -2.62 20.17 7.70
C GLN A 633 -3.46 21.25 7.03
N CYS A 634 -4.70 20.90 6.68
CA CYS A 634 -5.68 21.88 6.24
C CYS A 634 -5.91 22.92 7.35
N LYS A 635 -5.93 24.21 6.98
CA LYS A 635 -6.18 25.31 7.93
C LYS A 635 -7.63 25.43 8.39
N ASN A 636 -8.56 24.69 7.77
CA ASN A 636 -9.95 24.66 8.22
C ASN A 636 -10.00 23.87 9.53
N PRO A 637 -10.35 24.48 10.68
CA PRO A 637 -10.37 23.80 11.97
C PRO A 637 -11.36 22.63 12.01
N GLU A 638 -12.34 22.61 11.10
CA GLU A 638 -13.30 21.52 10.98
C GLU A 638 -12.86 20.39 10.04
N CYS A 639 -11.81 20.61 9.24
CA CYS A 639 -11.25 19.61 8.35
C CYS A 639 -10.07 18.93 9.03
N ALA A 640 -10.07 17.60 9.00
CA ALA A 640 -9.00 16.84 9.60
C ALA A 640 -7.88 16.52 8.58
N SER A 641 -8.09 16.76 7.28
CA SER A 641 -7.15 16.34 6.23
C SER A 641 -5.74 16.91 6.37
N TRP A 642 -4.76 16.03 6.23
CA TRP A 642 -3.43 16.41 5.76
C TRP A 642 -3.45 16.60 4.25
N LEU A 643 -2.59 17.47 3.73
CA LEU A 643 -2.52 17.87 2.32
C LEU A 643 -1.08 17.77 1.85
N ALA A 644 -0.89 17.29 0.63
CA ALA A 644 0.41 17.36 -0.01
C ALA A 644 0.71 18.80 -0.44
N LEU A 645 2.00 19.15 -0.41
CA LEU A 645 2.50 20.40 -0.94
C LEU A 645 2.79 20.21 -2.43
N GLU A 646 1.98 20.87 -3.24
CA GLU A 646 2.11 20.91 -4.70
C GLU A 646 1.58 22.29 -5.13
N SER A 647 2.39 23.02 -5.89
CA SER A 647 2.15 24.43 -6.19
C SER A 647 0.86 24.70 -6.99
N THR A 648 0.36 23.74 -7.75
CA THR A 648 -0.90 23.86 -8.50
C THR A 648 -2.13 23.43 -7.71
N TRP A 649 -1.96 22.81 -6.53
CA TRP A 649 -3.06 22.38 -5.65
C TRP A 649 -3.34 23.41 -4.55
N ARG A 650 -4.01 24.50 -4.93
CA ARG A 650 -4.38 25.61 -4.07
C ARG A 650 -5.69 25.38 -3.32
N LYS A 651 -6.35 24.22 -3.47
CA LYS A 651 -7.52 23.84 -2.67
C LYS A 651 -7.27 22.55 -1.88
N CYS A 652 -7.86 22.48 -0.69
CA CYS A 652 -7.95 21.24 0.08
C CYS A 652 -8.80 20.22 -0.69
N TYR A 653 -8.22 19.08 -1.08
CA TYR A 653 -8.96 18.02 -1.79
C TYR A 653 -10.01 17.31 -0.92
N SER A 654 -10.02 17.50 0.41
CA SER A 654 -11.04 16.94 1.31
C SER A 654 -12.23 17.88 1.51
N CYS A 655 -12.01 19.16 1.83
CA CYS A 655 -13.09 20.11 2.20
C CYS A 655 -13.23 21.31 1.24
N GLY A 656 -12.29 21.52 0.32
CA GLY A 656 -12.34 22.62 -0.65
C GLY A 656 -11.79 23.97 -0.17
N MET A 657 -11.32 24.09 1.08
CA MET A 657 -10.71 25.34 1.57
C MET A 657 -9.53 25.77 0.69
N GLU A 658 -9.51 27.05 0.30
CA GLU A 658 -8.41 27.66 -0.45
C GLU A 658 -7.14 27.81 0.40
N ARG A 659 -5.99 27.77 -0.27
CA ARG A 659 -4.64 27.83 0.31
C ARG A 659 -3.84 28.90 -0.42
N SER A 660 -3.00 29.62 0.31
CA SER A 660 -2.05 30.54 -0.31
C SER A 660 -0.99 29.78 -1.10
N GLU A 661 -0.20 30.52 -1.88
CA GLU A 661 0.93 29.91 -2.58
C GLU A 661 1.99 29.33 -1.66
N GLU A 662 2.27 30.07 -0.59
CA GLU A 662 3.19 29.70 0.47
C GLU A 662 2.75 28.42 1.18
N ASP A 663 1.45 28.26 1.44
CA ASP A 663 0.88 27.09 2.13
C ASP A 663 1.00 25.78 1.33
N ALA A 664 1.28 25.88 0.04
CA ALA A 664 1.40 24.75 -0.88
C ALA A 664 2.84 24.56 -1.39
N THR A 665 3.80 25.36 -0.92
CA THR A 665 5.22 25.29 -1.33
C THR A 665 5.98 24.24 -0.53
N ILE A 666 6.73 23.36 -1.22
CA ILE A 666 7.63 22.37 -0.62
C ILE A 666 8.80 23.08 0.09
N ILE A 667 9.21 22.57 1.25
CA ILE A 667 10.41 23.05 1.96
C ILE A 667 11.45 21.94 2.00
N TRP A 668 12.58 22.17 1.33
CA TRP A 668 13.73 21.27 1.30
C TRP A 668 14.65 21.55 2.48
N ASN A 669 14.94 20.54 3.30
CA ASN A 669 15.81 20.65 4.46
C ASN A 669 16.82 19.48 4.52
N PRO A 670 18.11 19.73 4.24
CA PRO A 670 18.70 21.04 3.89
C PRO A 670 18.21 21.57 2.54
N PRO A 671 18.31 22.89 2.27
CA PRO A 671 17.99 23.43 0.95
C PRO A 671 18.73 22.70 -0.16
N LEU A 672 18.07 22.46 -1.29
CA LEU A 672 18.70 21.79 -2.43
C LEU A 672 19.88 22.61 -2.95
N SER A 673 20.98 21.93 -3.28
CA SER A 673 22.04 22.49 -4.10
C SER A 673 21.51 22.85 -5.50
N THR A 674 22.25 23.66 -6.25
CA THR A 674 21.88 23.97 -7.64
C THR A 674 21.76 22.71 -8.49
N GLU A 675 22.65 21.72 -8.31
CA GLU A 675 22.58 20.46 -9.05
C GLU A 675 21.38 19.62 -8.62
N GLU A 676 21.11 19.54 -7.32
CA GLU A 676 19.95 18.82 -6.78
C GLU A 676 18.63 19.42 -7.27
N ALA A 677 18.53 20.76 -7.31
CA ALA A 677 17.35 21.45 -7.81
C ALA A 677 17.12 21.15 -9.30
N VAL A 678 18.17 21.21 -10.13
CA VAL A 678 18.09 20.86 -11.56
C VAL A 678 17.69 19.39 -11.75
N PHE A 679 18.24 18.51 -10.92
CA PHE A 679 17.92 17.09 -10.92
C PHE A 679 16.45 16.83 -10.56
N MET A 680 15.96 17.43 -9.46
CA MET A 680 14.56 17.31 -9.04
C MET A 680 13.60 17.86 -10.10
N ASP A 681 13.91 18.98 -10.71
CA ASP A 681 13.17 19.55 -11.83
C ASP A 681 13.10 18.60 -13.04
N ALA A 682 14.23 17.96 -13.38
CA ALA A 682 14.28 16.96 -14.45
C ALA A 682 13.43 15.73 -14.11
N LEU A 683 13.48 15.31 -12.85
CA LEU A 683 12.73 14.17 -12.33
C LEU A 683 11.22 14.41 -12.37
N VAL A 684 10.76 15.58 -11.94
CA VAL A 684 9.35 16.00 -12.02
C VAL A 684 8.89 16.05 -13.47
N ARG A 685 9.67 16.65 -14.37
CA ARG A 685 9.34 16.67 -15.81
C ARG A 685 9.21 15.27 -16.40
N ALA A 686 10.15 14.39 -16.07
CA ALA A 686 10.14 13.03 -16.59
C ALA A 686 9.04 12.16 -15.96
N SER A 687 8.69 12.40 -14.70
CA SER A 687 7.54 11.82 -13.98
C SER A 687 6.20 12.24 -14.62
N ASN A 688 6.09 13.49 -15.08
CA ASN A 688 4.87 14.03 -15.71
C ASN A 688 4.74 13.72 -17.20
N ALA A 689 5.83 13.29 -17.87
CA ALA A 689 5.74 12.82 -19.24
C ALA A 689 4.81 11.60 -19.28
N LYS A 690 3.70 11.69 -20.03
CA LYS A 690 2.84 10.53 -20.29
C LYS A 690 3.75 9.39 -20.79
N PRO A 691 3.61 8.16 -20.29
CA PRO A 691 4.34 7.02 -20.84
C PRO A 691 3.90 6.85 -22.29
N LEU A 692 4.62 7.48 -23.21
CA LEU A 692 4.48 7.24 -24.64
C LEU A 692 4.86 5.79 -24.86
N HIS A 693 4.01 5.03 -25.54
CA HIS A 693 4.42 3.73 -26.08
C HIS A 693 5.67 3.94 -26.94
N GLY A 694 6.85 3.63 -26.40
CA GLY A 694 8.10 3.47 -27.16
C GLY A 694 9.06 4.67 -27.27
N ALA A 695 9.04 5.68 -26.39
CA ALA A 695 10.04 6.76 -26.45
C ALA A 695 10.61 7.11 -25.06
N ALA A 696 11.63 6.38 -24.60
CA ALA A 696 12.28 6.57 -23.30
C ALA A 696 13.81 6.67 -23.38
N GLU A 697 14.39 7.08 -24.51
CA GLU A 697 15.86 7.05 -24.66
C GLU A 697 16.57 8.35 -24.22
N ASN A 698 15.98 9.53 -24.34
CA ASN A 698 16.75 10.78 -24.21
C ASN A 698 16.74 11.47 -22.82
N THR A 699 15.94 11.02 -21.85
CA THR A 699 15.91 11.60 -20.48
C THR A 699 16.66 10.76 -19.44
N SER A 700 17.04 9.52 -19.78
CA SER A 700 17.71 8.62 -18.83
C SER A 700 19.16 8.99 -18.56
N ASP A 701 19.89 9.51 -19.55
CA ASP A 701 21.33 9.77 -19.45
C ASP A 701 21.70 10.86 -18.43
N ALA A 702 20.90 11.93 -18.32
CA ALA A 702 21.14 13.01 -17.36
C ALA A 702 20.84 12.59 -15.91
N VAL A 703 19.84 11.70 -15.71
CA VAL A 703 19.48 11.16 -14.40
C VAL A 703 20.50 10.11 -13.95
N LEU A 704 21.00 9.30 -14.89
CA LEU A 704 22.06 8.34 -14.64
C LEU A 704 23.39 9.04 -14.29
N GLN A 705 23.72 10.18 -14.92
CA GLN A 705 24.97 10.92 -14.63
C GLN A 705 25.02 11.57 -13.24
N TYR A 706 23.90 11.93 -12.62
CA TYR A 706 23.91 12.52 -11.28
C TYR A 706 24.14 11.47 -10.18
N TYR A 707 23.69 10.23 -10.40
CA TYR A 707 23.80 9.13 -9.43
C TYR A 707 24.91 8.12 -9.71
N ASN A 708 25.45 8.08 -10.93
CA ASN A 708 26.76 7.48 -11.19
C ASN A 708 27.88 8.42 -10.72
#